data_AF-A0AA37WHA1-F1
#
_entry.id   AF-A0AA37WHA1-F1
#
_cell.length_a   1.000
_cell.length_b   1.000
_cell.length_c   1.000
_cell.angle_alpha   90.00
_cell.angle_beta   90.00
_cell.angle_gamma   90.00
#
_symmetry.space_group_name_H-M   'P 1'
#
loop_
_entity.id
_entity.type
_entity.pdbx_description
1 polymer ?
#
loop_
_entity_poly.entity_id
_entity_poly.type
_entity_poly.pdbx_seq_one_letter_code
_entity_poly.pdbx_strand_id
1 'polypeptide(L)'
;MICGLLPNNNRLCGVNHLFLFILIGVALLNVSACEHVDEGSREYSLISKHQAIDTKKSLHKKTRPNIVWLVSEDNSPSYLRLYDPIKGAKTPNIEALAQDGLVFLNAFSNSPVCSTARSTLALGMYPPESGTMHHRAFVPAELPKQMKSVYAYLKDNGYYVSNDVKTDFNFTSINDRHFSLSKEGAHWRGRDGKQAFFHVKSFKVTHESGLMFSESDISKNPTIHNSDTVQLAPYHPDTPLFKYMHAKYLDAHVTLDEQVGEVIQQLADDGELENTFIFYFADHGGVLPGSKSFATETGLRVPLVVRLPKNFRHLWPNGYSEGEMVKGFINFIDFAPTVISLSGLPSLPQHHGSSFLGNKVDKADVEKRDSTFGFADRFGERLDLVRTIRVGDMKYVRNYLPHLPAGLQQDYRYKNIAYRQWRELYKKGKLNRVQERFYQARPVEALYNVKRDPYELNNLVLDVNYEQDLQVLRNTLFEHQANMPDMGFMPESQLFEQGKDIIAYGSRKRAEIGALLKIANWALLPYEEARPALSDVLQSGTILEKNWALISFTQFGDLAADMSDELINVLENDTSMLVKARALEVLVRSGAIVKYAWIKPIERMIEILTLVESSLERLEIMNIAAGLKDAFGYSFSFSWQPHWEDVPAIRHLDVSKKTMLIHSMKVRHRYLQPEFVYHR
;
A
#
# COMPACT_ATOMS: atom_id res chain seq x y z
N MET A 1 -11.48 -55.18 35.47
CA MET A 1 -12.84 -55.70 35.70
C MET A 1 -13.79 -54.93 34.79
N ILE A 2 -14.58 -55.46 33.86
CA ILE A 2 -14.88 -56.79 33.33
C ILE A 2 -15.27 -56.58 31.84
N CYS A 3 -14.88 -57.56 31.01
CA CYS A 3 -15.24 -57.98 29.64
C CYS A 3 -16.62 -57.54 29.06
N GLY A 4 -16.93 -57.61 27.77
CA GLY A 4 -16.42 -58.28 26.55
C GLY A 4 -17.56 -58.23 25.50
N LEU A 5 -17.38 -58.21 24.18
CA LEU A 5 -17.11 -59.38 23.31
C LEU A 5 -16.97 -58.91 21.83
N LEU A 6 -15.91 -59.37 21.16
CA LEU A 6 -15.79 -59.65 19.71
C LEU A 6 -16.02 -61.19 19.53
N PRO A 7 -15.96 -61.86 18.34
CA PRO A 7 -15.40 -61.45 17.03
C PRO A 7 -16.11 -62.00 15.75
N ASN A 8 -15.74 -61.52 14.55
CA ASN A 8 -14.92 -62.28 13.56
C ASN A 8 -15.02 -61.79 12.09
N ASN A 9 -13.81 -61.73 11.53
CA ASN A 9 -13.33 -61.67 10.14
C ASN A 9 -14.16 -62.34 9.03
N ASN A 10 -14.07 -61.78 7.81
CA ASN A 10 -13.52 -62.52 6.66
C ASN A 10 -13.03 -61.61 5.51
N ARG A 11 -11.78 -61.84 5.10
CA ARG A 11 -11.20 -61.49 3.78
C ARG A 11 -11.49 -62.66 2.83
N LEU A 12 -11.68 -62.40 1.52
CA LEU A 12 -10.88 -62.97 0.42
C LEU A 12 -11.52 -62.76 -0.98
N CYS A 13 -10.65 -62.36 -1.90
CA CYS A 13 -10.50 -62.74 -3.32
C CYS A 13 -11.62 -62.51 -4.35
N GLY A 14 -11.19 -61.99 -5.52
CA GLY A 14 -11.90 -62.16 -6.78
C GLY A 14 -11.41 -61.27 -7.92
N VAL A 15 -10.24 -61.59 -8.48
CA VAL A 15 -9.64 -61.03 -9.70
C VAL A 15 -10.42 -61.48 -10.94
N ASN A 16 -10.58 -60.63 -11.97
CA ASN A 16 -10.29 -61.03 -13.36
C ASN A 16 -10.22 -59.87 -14.38
N HIS A 17 -9.14 -59.92 -15.16
CA HIS A 17 -8.74 -59.11 -16.31
C HIS A 17 -9.68 -59.23 -17.52
N LEU A 18 -9.75 -58.19 -18.36
CA LEU A 18 -9.26 -58.18 -19.76
C LEU A 18 -9.59 -56.83 -20.43
N PHE A 19 -8.59 -56.10 -20.94
CA PHE A 19 -8.80 -55.10 -22.01
C PHE A 19 -7.73 -55.32 -23.09
N LEU A 20 -8.23 -55.58 -24.30
CA LEU A 20 -7.50 -55.92 -25.51
C LEU A 20 -7.26 -54.66 -26.33
N PHE A 21 -6.04 -54.51 -26.85
CA PHE A 21 -5.66 -53.50 -27.84
C PHE A 21 -6.28 -53.79 -29.21
N ILE A 22 -6.81 -52.76 -29.90
CA ILE A 22 -7.00 -52.76 -31.36
C ILE A 22 -6.52 -51.41 -31.93
N LEU A 23 -5.66 -51.53 -32.94
CA LEU A 23 -5.11 -50.50 -33.84
C LEU A 23 -5.97 -50.42 -35.12
N ILE A 24 -5.68 -49.43 -35.99
CA ILE A 24 -6.28 -49.08 -37.32
C ILE A 24 -7.25 -47.89 -37.17
N GLY A 25 -7.21 -46.81 -37.96
CA GLY A 25 -6.49 -46.44 -39.18
C GLY A 25 -7.21 -45.22 -39.80
N VAL A 26 -6.44 -44.37 -40.47
CA VAL A 26 -6.81 -43.08 -41.09
C VAL A 26 -7.80 -43.24 -42.27
N ALA A 27 -8.78 -42.35 -42.41
CA ALA A 27 -9.22 -41.80 -43.70
C ALA A 27 -10.15 -40.57 -43.55
N LEU A 28 -9.84 -39.55 -44.35
CA LEU A 28 -10.56 -38.29 -44.59
C LEU A 28 -11.97 -38.48 -45.16
N LEU A 29 -12.86 -37.51 -44.95
CA LEU A 29 -13.81 -37.01 -45.96
C LEU A 29 -14.30 -35.59 -45.62
N ASN A 30 -14.12 -34.69 -46.58
CA ASN A 30 -14.61 -33.31 -46.65
C ASN A 30 -16.14 -33.24 -46.73
N VAL A 31 -16.77 -32.24 -46.11
CA VAL A 31 -17.97 -31.55 -46.66
C VAL A 31 -17.92 -30.05 -46.30
N SER A 32 -18.35 -29.27 -47.28
CA SER A 32 -18.17 -27.85 -47.54
C SER A 32 -18.78 -26.83 -46.58
N ALA A 33 -18.12 -25.67 -46.61
CA ALA A 33 -18.54 -24.28 -46.45
C ALA A 33 -20.05 -23.97 -46.43
N CYS A 34 -20.41 -23.09 -45.48
CA CYS A 34 -21.46 -22.10 -45.66
C CYS A 34 -20.88 -20.74 -45.24
N GLU A 35 -20.73 -19.84 -46.22
CA GLU A 35 -20.32 -18.46 -46.04
C GLU A 35 -21.51 -17.64 -45.52
N HIS A 36 -21.31 -16.93 -44.41
CA HIS A 36 -22.01 -15.68 -44.17
C HIS A 36 -21.00 -14.61 -43.77
N VAL A 37 -20.96 -13.60 -44.63
CA VAL A 37 -20.16 -12.39 -44.58
C VAL A 37 -20.88 -11.43 -43.65
N ASP A 38 -20.19 -10.92 -42.63
CA ASP A 38 -20.53 -9.64 -42.01
C ASP A 38 -19.24 -8.82 -41.89
N GLU A 39 -19.12 -7.84 -42.77
CA GLU A 39 -18.01 -6.90 -42.90
C GLU A 39 -18.10 -5.87 -41.78
N GLY A 40 -17.10 -5.85 -40.89
CA GLY A 40 -17.07 -4.85 -39.82
C GLY A 40 -15.87 -4.86 -38.89
N SER A 41 -14.74 -5.45 -39.27
CA SER A 41 -13.49 -5.35 -38.50
C SER A 41 -12.45 -4.55 -39.29
N ARG A 42 -12.39 -3.24 -39.03
CA ARG A 42 -11.23 -2.43 -39.41
C ARG A 42 -9.99 -3.01 -38.74
N GLU A 43 -8.99 -3.24 -39.56
CA GLU A 43 -7.68 -3.82 -39.28
C GLU A 43 -7.06 -3.31 -37.97
N TYR A 44 -7.00 -4.18 -36.97
CA TYR A 44 -5.82 -4.29 -36.11
C TYR A 44 -5.03 -5.51 -36.58
N SER A 45 -4.45 -5.40 -37.78
CA SER A 45 -3.44 -6.31 -38.32
C SER A 45 -2.07 -5.63 -38.26
N LEU A 46 -1.65 -5.30 -37.05
CA LEU A 46 -0.24 -5.19 -36.69
C LEU A 46 -0.10 -6.04 -35.42
N ILE A 47 0.92 -6.90 -35.37
CA ILE A 47 1.20 -7.92 -34.34
C ILE A 47 0.63 -9.33 -34.67
N SER A 48 1.02 -9.85 -35.84
CA SER A 48 1.35 -11.27 -36.00
C SER A 48 2.69 -11.41 -36.71
N LYS A 49 3.71 -10.74 -36.17
CA LYS A 49 5.11 -11.11 -36.42
C LYS A 49 5.73 -11.44 -35.07
N HIS A 50 5.38 -12.62 -34.55
CA HIS A 50 6.33 -13.36 -33.74
C HIS A 50 7.49 -13.72 -34.66
N GLN A 51 8.42 -12.79 -34.87
CA GLN A 51 9.78 -13.18 -35.17
C GLN A 51 10.28 -13.89 -33.91
N ALA A 52 10.61 -15.16 -34.04
CA ALA A 52 11.50 -15.81 -33.09
C ALA A 52 12.68 -14.84 -32.86
N ILE A 53 12.84 -14.36 -31.63
CA ILE A 53 13.97 -13.51 -31.26
C ILE A 53 15.22 -14.32 -31.60
N ASP A 54 15.94 -13.90 -32.64
CA ASP A 54 17.12 -14.62 -33.12
C ASP A 54 18.25 -14.43 -32.10
N THR A 55 18.40 -15.41 -31.21
CA THR A 55 19.39 -15.40 -30.12
C THR A 55 20.83 -15.64 -30.60
N LYS A 56 21.14 -15.46 -31.89
CA LYS A 56 22.45 -15.78 -32.50
C LYS A 56 23.46 -14.63 -32.51
N LYS A 57 23.53 -13.80 -31.47
CA LYS A 57 24.67 -12.89 -31.25
C LYS A 57 25.53 -13.36 -30.08
N SER A 58 26.75 -13.81 -30.42
CA SER A 58 27.94 -14.03 -29.59
C SER A 58 27.76 -13.97 -28.05
N LEU A 59 27.69 -15.16 -27.44
CA LEU A 59 27.68 -15.40 -26.00
C LEU A 59 29.01 -14.98 -25.35
N HIS A 60 29.07 -13.80 -24.73
CA HIS A 60 30.19 -13.43 -23.87
C HIS A 60 29.92 -13.84 -22.42
N LYS A 61 30.78 -14.69 -21.86
CA LYS A 61 30.68 -15.17 -20.48
C LYS A 61 30.93 -14.04 -19.47
N LYS A 62 29.87 -13.42 -18.94
CA LYS A 62 29.95 -12.48 -17.81
C LYS A 62 30.16 -13.24 -16.50
N THR A 63 30.90 -12.62 -15.57
CA THR A 63 31.13 -13.18 -14.23
C THR A 63 30.00 -12.85 -13.25
N ARG A 64 29.23 -11.79 -13.52
CA ARG A 64 28.07 -11.36 -12.74
C ARG A 64 26.89 -11.02 -13.67
N PRO A 65 25.65 -11.31 -13.27
CA PRO A 65 24.48 -10.99 -14.08
C PRO A 65 24.21 -9.48 -14.07
N ASN A 66 23.55 -9.00 -15.13
CA ASN A 66 22.87 -7.72 -15.06
C ASN A 66 21.51 -7.89 -14.38
N ILE A 67 20.97 -6.81 -13.86
CA ILE A 67 19.66 -6.78 -13.22
C ILE A 67 18.90 -5.58 -13.77
N VAL A 68 17.63 -5.77 -14.14
CA VAL A 68 16.73 -4.72 -14.60
C VAL A 68 15.45 -4.74 -13.78
N TRP A 69 15.10 -3.60 -13.20
CA TRP A 69 13.80 -3.36 -12.59
C TRP A 69 12.94 -2.51 -13.53
N LEU A 70 11.87 -3.11 -14.03
CA LEU A 70 10.82 -2.49 -14.82
C LEU A 70 9.65 -2.19 -13.88
N VAL A 71 9.51 -0.93 -13.48
CA VAL A 71 8.60 -0.51 -12.41
C VAL A 71 7.43 0.26 -12.99
N SER A 72 6.23 -0.33 -13.00
CA SER A 72 5.00 0.43 -13.27
C SER A 72 4.59 1.24 -12.04
N GLU A 73 4.00 2.41 -12.24
CA GLU A 73 3.51 3.23 -11.11
C GLU A 73 2.06 2.91 -10.77
N ASP A 74 1.74 2.82 -9.48
CA ASP A 74 0.38 2.73 -8.96
C ASP A 74 -0.45 1.56 -9.55
N ASN A 75 0.03 0.30 -9.49
CA ASN A 75 -0.59 -0.84 -10.20
C ASN A 75 -0.78 -2.10 -9.32
N SER A 76 -1.95 -2.73 -9.44
CA SER A 76 -2.34 -3.96 -8.74
C SER A 76 -2.48 -5.13 -9.73
N PRO A 77 -2.19 -6.39 -9.35
CA PRO A 77 -2.29 -7.53 -10.26
C PRO A 77 -3.63 -7.65 -11.00
N SER A 78 -4.73 -7.24 -10.35
CA SER A 78 -6.10 -7.34 -10.90
C SER A 78 -6.32 -6.60 -12.23
N TYR A 79 -5.44 -5.67 -12.60
CA TYR A 79 -5.53 -4.94 -13.87
C TYR A 79 -4.76 -5.58 -15.02
N LEU A 80 -4.07 -6.70 -14.78
CA LEU A 80 -3.32 -7.45 -15.78
C LEU A 80 -3.99 -8.79 -16.05
N ARG A 81 -4.23 -9.11 -17.33
CA ARG A 81 -4.86 -10.36 -17.74
C ARG A 81 -4.12 -11.60 -17.22
N LEU A 82 -2.80 -11.50 -17.08
CA LEU A 82 -1.94 -12.55 -16.51
C LEU A 82 -2.40 -13.00 -15.11
N TYR A 83 -2.99 -12.10 -14.32
CA TYR A 83 -3.46 -12.40 -12.96
C TYR A 83 -4.99 -12.41 -12.85
N ASP A 84 -5.69 -11.65 -13.68
CA ASP A 84 -7.16 -11.66 -13.78
C ASP A 84 -7.59 -11.80 -15.26
N PRO A 85 -7.83 -13.03 -15.73
CA PRO A 85 -8.18 -13.29 -17.13
C PRO A 85 -9.50 -12.66 -17.59
N ILE A 86 -10.35 -12.23 -16.66
CA ILE A 86 -11.69 -11.72 -16.94
C ILE A 86 -11.67 -10.20 -17.04
N LYS A 87 -10.95 -9.53 -16.13
CA LYS A 87 -11.01 -8.06 -15.97
C LYS A 87 -9.74 -7.34 -16.39
N GLY A 88 -8.61 -8.04 -16.43
CA GLY A 88 -7.30 -7.44 -16.68
C GLY A 88 -7.07 -7.07 -18.14
N ALA A 89 -6.31 -6.01 -18.36
CA ALA A 89 -5.86 -5.59 -19.68
C ALA A 89 -4.89 -6.63 -20.28
N LYS A 90 -4.94 -6.79 -21.61
CA LYS A 90 -3.99 -7.64 -22.33
C LYS A 90 -2.60 -7.01 -22.31
N THR A 91 -1.62 -7.75 -21.85
CA THR A 91 -0.22 -7.31 -21.75
C THR A 91 0.73 -8.38 -22.30
N PRO A 92 0.76 -8.60 -23.63
CA PRO A 92 1.49 -9.70 -24.25
C PRO A 92 3.00 -9.69 -23.99
N ASN A 93 3.65 -8.53 -23.85
CA ASN A 93 5.09 -8.47 -23.58
C ASN A 93 5.40 -8.91 -22.14
N ILE A 94 4.60 -8.50 -21.16
CA ILE A 94 4.71 -8.95 -19.77
C ILE A 94 4.36 -10.45 -19.66
N GLU A 95 3.34 -10.92 -20.38
CA GLU A 95 3.00 -12.34 -20.46
C GLU A 95 4.13 -13.18 -21.09
N ALA A 96 4.86 -12.63 -22.07
CA ALA A 96 6.03 -13.30 -22.64
C ALA A 96 7.20 -13.39 -21.64
N LEU A 97 7.44 -12.37 -20.80
CA LEU A 97 8.42 -12.46 -19.71
C LEU A 97 8.12 -13.61 -18.75
N ALA A 98 6.83 -13.88 -18.50
CA ALA A 98 6.40 -14.95 -17.62
C ALA A 98 6.78 -16.35 -18.16
N GLN A 99 6.77 -16.55 -19.49
CA GLN A 99 7.08 -17.84 -20.11
C GLN A 99 8.52 -18.29 -19.84
N ASP A 100 9.47 -17.34 -19.84
CA ASP A 100 10.90 -17.54 -19.53
C ASP A 100 11.23 -17.25 -18.05
N GLY A 101 10.22 -17.22 -17.17
CA GLY A 101 10.34 -16.63 -15.85
C GLY A 101 9.50 -17.30 -14.77
N LEU A 102 9.32 -16.57 -13.68
CA LEU A 102 8.47 -16.92 -12.55
C LEU A 102 7.41 -15.84 -12.37
N VAL A 103 6.17 -16.27 -12.09
CA VAL A 103 5.04 -15.37 -11.80
C VAL A 103 4.69 -15.48 -10.32
N PHE A 104 4.87 -14.41 -9.57
CA PHE A 104 4.62 -14.41 -8.13
C PHE A 104 3.19 -13.96 -7.85
N LEU A 105 2.38 -14.86 -7.28
CA LEU A 105 0.97 -14.58 -7.03
C LEU A 105 0.77 -13.67 -5.82
N ASN A 106 1.70 -13.65 -4.85
CA ASN A 106 1.56 -12.90 -3.61
C ASN A 106 2.78 -12.00 -3.38
N ALA A 107 2.88 -10.89 -4.13
CA ALA A 107 3.89 -9.86 -3.91
C ALA A 107 3.28 -8.59 -3.30
N PHE A 108 3.94 -8.01 -2.30
CA PHE A 108 3.42 -6.89 -1.51
C PHE A 108 4.44 -5.76 -1.39
N SER A 109 3.96 -4.54 -1.62
CA SER A 109 4.73 -3.30 -1.46
C SER A 109 5.01 -2.95 0.02
N ASN A 110 4.22 -3.53 0.93
CA ASN A 110 4.14 -3.18 2.35
C ASN A 110 3.60 -1.77 2.65
N SER A 111 3.63 -0.83 1.69
CA SER A 111 3.00 0.50 1.82
C SER A 111 2.25 0.92 0.56
N PRO A 112 1.08 1.59 0.65
CA PRO A 112 0.25 1.88 -0.50
C PRO A 112 0.60 3.23 -1.17
N VAL A 113 1.88 3.64 -1.19
CA VAL A 113 2.32 4.89 -1.80
C VAL A 113 3.79 4.87 -2.22
N CYS A 114 4.12 5.61 -3.27
CA CYS A 114 5.39 5.53 -3.98
C CYS A 114 6.63 5.84 -3.11
N SER A 115 6.64 6.91 -2.32
CA SER A 115 7.88 7.32 -1.64
C SER A 115 8.30 6.37 -0.51
N THR A 116 7.31 5.82 0.21
CA THR A 116 7.52 4.85 1.29
C THR A 116 7.91 3.48 0.71
N ALA A 117 7.22 3.05 -0.35
CA ALA A 117 7.52 1.81 -1.06
C ALA A 117 8.92 1.82 -1.70
N ARG A 118 9.29 2.91 -2.37
CA ARG A 118 10.62 3.05 -2.99
C ARG A 118 11.74 3.15 -1.96
N SER A 119 11.47 3.75 -0.80
CA SER A 119 12.40 3.72 0.34
C SER A 119 12.58 2.29 0.87
N THR A 120 11.50 1.52 0.95
CA THR A 120 11.53 0.08 1.33
C THR A 120 12.39 -0.72 0.36
N LEU A 121 12.18 -0.58 -0.96
CA LEU A 121 12.99 -1.24 -2.00
C LEU A 121 14.47 -0.85 -1.91
N ALA A 122 14.75 0.42 -1.65
CA ALA A 122 16.11 0.93 -1.57
C ALA A 122 16.87 0.38 -0.36
N LEU A 123 16.20 0.27 0.80
CA LEU A 123 16.84 -0.05 2.08
C LEU A 123 16.68 -1.51 2.51
N GLY A 124 15.69 -2.24 1.99
CA GLY A 124 15.33 -3.56 2.50
C GLY A 124 14.78 -3.54 3.93
N MET A 125 14.23 -2.41 4.37
CA MET A 125 13.78 -2.15 5.75
C MET A 125 12.33 -1.71 5.77
N TYR A 126 11.64 -1.98 6.88
CA TYR A 126 10.30 -1.46 7.11
C TYR A 126 10.35 0.05 7.43
N PRO A 127 9.66 0.91 6.65
CA PRO A 127 9.55 2.34 6.86
C PRO A 127 9.24 2.82 8.28
N PRO A 128 8.37 2.16 9.07
CA PRO A 128 8.14 2.61 10.44
C PRO A 128 9.36 2.44 11.36
N GLU A 129 10.32 1.58 11.01
CA GLU A 129 11.62 1.47 11.71
C GLU A 129 12.72 2.31 11.04
N SER A 130 12.65 2.54 9.72
CA SER A 130 13.62 3.40 9.02
C SER A 130 13.29 4.90 9.05
N GLY A 131 12.15 5.30 9.61
CA GLY A 131 11.69 6.68 9.68
C GLY A 131 11.21 7.24 8.34
N THR A 132 10.96 6.38 7.35
CA THR A 132 10.61 6.77 5.97
C THR A 132 9.13 6.61 5.64
N MET A 133 8.26 6.49 6.65
CA MET A 133 6.85 6.07 6.49
C MET A 133 5.89 7.17 6.03
N HIS A 134 6.26 8.44 6.11
CA HIS A 134 5.37 9.54 5.68
C HIS A 134 5.54 9.89 4.21
N HIS A 135 4.46 9.88 3.42
CA HIS A 135 4.53 10.36 2.04
C HIS A 135 4.57 11.89 2.01
N ARG A 136 5.59 12.43 1.33
CA ARG A 136 5.98 13.85 1.42
C ARG A 136 6.32 14.21 2.87
N ALA A 137 7.23 13.44 3.46
CA ALA A 137 7.85 13.75 4.74
C ALA A 137 8.33 15.21 4.75
N PHE A 138 8.12 15.91 5.86
CA PHE A 138 8.50 17.31 5.98
C PHE A 138 10.01 17.48 5.87
N VAL A 139 10.76 16.57 6.50
CA VAL A 139 12.18 16.37 6.27
C VAL A 139 12.45 14.89 5.99
N PRO A 140 13.25 14.57 4.97
CA PRO A 140 13.69 13.19 4.74
C PRO A 140 14.45 12.64 5.94
N ALA A 141 14.28 11.36 6.24
CA ALA A 141 15.03 10.65 7.26
C ALA A 141 16.55 10.70 6.99
N GLU A 142 17.34 11.16 7.96
CA GLU A 142 18.80 11.09 7.88
C GLU A 142 19.30 9.71 8.34
N LEU A 143 19.81 8.91 7.40
CA LEU A 143 20.30 7.56 7.68
C LEU A 143 21.73 7.55 8.27
N PRO A 144 22.10 6.50 9.04
CA PRO A 144 23.48 6.31 9.50
C PRO A 144 24.49 6.33 8.33
N LYS A 145 25.68 6.92 8.53
CA LYS A 145 26.73 7.05 7.49
C LYS A 145 27.10 5.73 6.80
N GLN A 146 27.12 4.65 7.57
CA GLN A 146 27.50 3.31 7.12
C GLN A 146 26.37 2.58 6.39
N MET A 147 25.12 3.03 6.55
CA MET A 147 23.98 2.42 5.89
C MET A 147 23.98 2.79 4.42
N LYS A 148 23.78 1.79 3.56
CA LYS A 148 23.72 1.97 2.11
C LYS A 148 22.42 1.41 1.58
N SER A 149 21.80 2.16 0.68
CA SER A 149 20.79 1.59 -0.21
C SER A 149 21.40 0.48 -1.08
N VAL A 150 20.59 -0.45 -1.57
CA VAL A 150 20.99 -1.47 -2.56
C VAL A 150 21.70 -0.86 -3.78
N TYR A 151 21.24 0.30 -4.26
CA TYR A 151 21.83 1.02 -5.39
C TYR A 151 23.29 1.44 -5.12
N ALA A 152 23.50 2.20 -4.05
CA ALA A 152 24.84 2.63 -3.61
C ALA A 152 25.75 1.42 -3.35
N TYR A 153 25.23 0.37 -2.71
CA TYR A 153 26.01 -0.81 -2.38
C TYR A 153 26.49 -1.57 -3.64
N LEU A 154 25.62 -1.76 -4.64
CA LEU A 154 26.01 -2.39 -5.91
C LEU A 154 27.02 -1.55 -6.68
N LYS A 155 26.80 -0.23 -6.72
CA LYS A 155 27.71 0.71 -7.38
C LYS A 155 29.12 0.64 -6.79
N ASP A 156 29.22 0.70 -5.46
CA ASP A 156 30.49 0.62 -4.75
C ASP A 156 31.19 -0.74 -4.96
N ASN A 157 30.45 -1.76 -5.36
CA ASN A 157 30.95 -3.10 -5.67
C ASN A 157 31.08 -3.38 -7.18
N GLY A 158 31.16 -2.33 -8.01
CA GLY A 158 31.56 -2.42 -9.41
C GLY A 158 30.42 -2.55 -10.41
N TYR A 159 29.15 -2.44 -10.00
CA TYR A 159 28.04 -2.32 -10.93
C TYR A 159 27.94 -0.90 -11.51
N TYR A 160 27.55 -0.81 -12.78
CA TYR A 160 27.00 0.43 -13.32
C TYR A 160 25.52 0.54 -12.91
N VAL A 161 25.19 1.47 -12.03
CA VAL A 161 23.82 1.61 -11.52
C VAL A 161 23.15 2.82 -12.16
N SER A 162 22.11 2.58 -12.95
CA SER A 162 21.38 3.62 -13.67
C SER A 162 19.91 3.67 -13.28
N ASN A 163 19.36 4.87 -13.17
CA ASN A 163 17.96 5.09 -12.80
C ASN A 163 17.32 6.10 -13.75
N ASP A 164 16.33 5.64 -14.52
CA ASP A 164 15.53 6.50 -15.38
C ASP A 164 14.51 7.28 -14.53
N VAL A 165 14.93 8.49 -14.19
CA VAL A 165 14.24 9.60 -13.53
C VAL A 165 13.74 9.43 -12.08
N LYS A 166 13.02 8.37 -11.69
CA LYS A 166 12.24 8.38 -10.43
C LYS A 166 12.90 7.63 -9.27
N THR A 167 13.33 8.37 -8.24
CA THR A 167 13.76 7.83 -6.94
C THR A 167 12.64 7.90 -5.91
N ASP A 168 12.15 9.11 -5.66
CA ASP A 168 11.13 9.45 -4.66
C ASP A 168 11.44 8.92 -3.25
N PHE A 169 12.72 8.92 -2.83
CA PHE A 169 13.12 8.44 -1.51
C PHE A 169 12.74 9.43 -0.40
N ASN A 170 12.29 8.90 0.73
CA ASN A 170 11.98 9.65 1.95
C ASN A 170 13.19 9.73 2.90
N PHE A 171 14.41 9.58 2.38
CA PHE A 171 15.62 9.62 3.18
C PHE A 171 16.74 10.36 2.45
N THR A 172 17.72 10.83 3.22
CA THR A 172 19.01 11.32 2.73
C THR A 172 20.11 10.42 3.26
N SER A 173 21.23 10.34 2.53
CA SER A 173 22.44 9.69 3.00
C SER A 173 23.60 10.69 2.94
N ILE A 174 24.54 10.59 3.88
CA ILE A 174 25.66 11.53 3.94
C ILE A 174 26.54 11.51 2.67
N ASN A 175 26.41 10.48 1.84
CA ASN A 175 27.17 10.33 0.61
C ASN A 175 26.34 10.45 -0.69
N ASP A 176 25.00 10.48 -0.65
CA ASP A 176 23.98 10.62 -1.74
C ASP A 176 24.27 10.03 -3.14
N ARG A 177 25.29 9.17 -3.25
CA ARG A 177 25.83 8.65 -4.51
C ARG A 177 25.22 7.30 -4.88
N HIS A 178 23.89 7.19 -4.79
CA HIS A 178 23.15 5.97 -5.08
C HIS A 178 23.40 5.41 -6.49
N PHE A 179 23.56 6.30 -7.48
CA PHE A 179 23.58 5.93 -8.89
C PHE A 179 24.88 6.35 -9.57
N SER A 180 25.30 5.61 -10.58
CA SER A 180 26.27 6.04 -11.58
C SER A 180 25.66 7.10 -12.51
N LEU A 181 24.37 6.95 -12.84
CA LEU A 181 23.59 7.92 -13.62
C LEU A 181 22.12 7.91 -13.19
N SER A 182 21.57 9.06 -12.82
CA SER A 182 20.14 9.20 -12.52
C SER A 182 19.58 10.46 -13.16
N LYS A 183 18.88 10.30 -14.28
CA LYS A 183 18.20 11.36 -15.04
C LYS A 183 17.18 10.74 -15.98
N GLU A 184 16.32 11.56 -16.57
CA GLU A 184 15.44 11.11 -17.65
C GLU A 184 16.28 10.57 -18.82
N GLY A 185 15.90 9.38 -19.30
CA GLY A 185 16.63 8.63 -20.34
C GLY A 185 17.96 8.04 -19.87
N ALA A 186 18.24 7.98 -18.56
CA ALA A 186 19.40 7.25 -18.06
C ALA A 186 19.34 5.77 -18.50
N HIS A 187 20.48 5.21 -18.88
CA HIS A 187 20.53 3.92 -19.55
C HIS A 187 21.78 3.13 -19.19
N TRP A 188 21.69 1.79 -19.14
CA TRP A 188 22.83 0.90 -18.91
C TRP A 188 23.94 0.99 -19.98
N ARG A 189 23.70 1.66 -21.11
CA ARG A 189 24.67 1.85 -22.19
C ARG A 189 25.76 2.86 -21.83
N GLY A 190 25.61 3.60 -20.74
CA GLY A 190 26.67 4.45 -20.18
C GLY A 190 27.71 3.72 -19.34
N ARG A 191 27.67 2.38 -19.26
CA ARG A 191 28.64 1.55 -18.53
C ARG A 191 29.95 1.40 -19.30
N ASP A 192 31.02 1.06 -18.58
CA ASP A 192 32.31 0.79 -19.19
C ASP A 192 32.40 -0.64 -19.73
N GLY A 193 32.48 -0.79 -21.06
CA GLY A 193 32.68 -2.08 -21.72
C GLY A 193 31.71 -3.18 -21.25
N LYS A 194 32.24 -4.23 -20.62
CA LYS A 194 31.49 -5.41 -20.17
C LYS A 194 31.03 -5.35 -18.71
N GLN A 195 31.14 -4.19 -18.06
CA GLN A 195 30.70 -4.00 -16.68
C GLN A 195 29.26 -4.53 -16.48
N ALA A 196 29.01 -5.19 -15.35
CA ALA A 196 27.64 -5.58 -14.99
C ALA A 196 26.84 -4.32 -14.64
N PHE A 197 25.55 -4.31 -14.97
CA PHE A 197 24.70 -3.15 -14.68
C PHE A 197 23.48 -3.52 -13.86
N PHE A 198 23.02 -2.55 -13.07
CA PHE A 198 21.71 -2.54 -12.44
C PHE A 198 20.95 -1.34 -12.97
N HIS A 199 19.85 -1.58 -13.68
CA HIS A 199 19.06 -0.52 -14.30
C HIS A 199 17.64 -0.50 -13.75
N VAL A 200 17.17 0.68 -13.36
CA VAL A 200 15.78 0.91 -12.96
C VAL A 200 15.10 1.78 -14.01
N LYS A 201 14.01 1.26 -14.58
CA LYS A 201 13.11 1.97 -15.50
C LYS A 201 11.75 2.11 -14.83
N SER A 202 11.34 3.35 -14.53
CA SER A 202 9.99 3.63 -14.03
C SER A 202 9.07 4.08 -15.18
N PHE A 203 7.86 3.54 -15.26
CA PHE A 203 6.85 3.87 -16.26
C PHE A 203 5.72 4.67 -15.63
N LYS A 204 5.57 5.93 -16.06
CA LYS A 204 4.61 6.88 -15.49
C LYS A 204 3.18 6.75 -16.03
N VAL A 205 2.97 5.95 -17.07
CA VAL A 205 1.70 5.92 -17.83
C VAL A 205 0.51 5.47 -16.97
N THR A 206 0.74 4.64 -15.96
CA THR A 206 -0.27 4.17 -15.00
C THR A 206 -0.37 5.02 -13.72
N HIS A 207 0.47 6.05 -13.56
CA HIS A 207 0.48 6.92 -12.37
C HIS A 207 -0.81 7.73 -12.22
N GLU A 208 -1.19 8.08 -10.99
CA GLU A 208 -2.44 8.80 -10.65
C GLU A 208 -2.67 10.10 -11.41
N SER A 209 -1.59 10.78 -11.83
CA SER A 209 -1.69 11.98 -12.67
C SER A 209 -2.37 11.70 -14.02
N GLY A 210 -2.28 10.48 -14.54
CA GLY A 210 -2.99 10.05 -15.76
C GLY A 210 -4.52 10.00 -15.58
N LEU A 211 -5.01 9.97 -14.33
CA LEU A 211 -6.43 10.03 -13.98
C LEU A 211 -6.88 11.41 -13.50
N MET A 212 -6.01 12.42 -13.56
CA MET A 212 -6.34 13.82 -13.26
C MET A 212 -6.80 14.56 -14.52
N PHE A 213 -7.95 14.16 -15.07
CA PHE A 213 -8.55 14.74 -16.27
C PHE A 213 -9.75 15.63 -15.93
N SER A 214 -10.11 16.51 -16.86
CA SER A 214 -11.32 17.34 -16.81
C SER A 214 -12.53 16.58 -17.37
N GLU A 215 -13.75 17.01 -17.04
CA GLU A 215 -14.96 16.43 -17.63
C GLU A 215 -14.98 16.55 -19.16
N SER A 216 -14.41 17.63 -19.71
CA SER A 216 -14.34 17.82 -21.16
C SER A 216 -13.47 16.76 -21.86
N ASP A 217 -12.48 16.20 -21.16
CA ASP A 217 -11.57 15.21 -21.71
C ASP A 217 -12.25 13.85 -21.96
N ILE A 218 -13.34 13.56 -21.24
CA ILE A 218 -14.10 12.31 -21.38
C ILE A 218 -14.66 12.19 -22.80
N SER A 219 -15.24 13.27 -23.32
CA SER A 219 -15.80 13.30 -24.67
C SER A 219 -14.74 13.40 -25.78
N LYS A 220 -13.58 14.01 -25.47
CA LYS A 220 -12.51 14.24 -26.45
C LYS A 220 -11.56 13.06 -26.62
N ASN A 221 -11.39 12.26 -25.56
CA ASN A 221 -10.45 11.15 -25.51
C ASN A 221 -11.20 9.85 -25.15
N PRO A 222 -11.97 9.27 -26.10
CA PRO A 222 -12.65 8.01 -25.85
C PRO A 222 -11.66 6.89 -25.52
N THR A 223 -12.07 5.94 -24.68
CA THR A 223 -11.23 4.80 -24.29
C THR A 223 -11.29 3.69 -25.34
N ILE A 224 -10.21 2.91 -25.43
CA ILE A 224 -10.16 1.71 -26.27
C ILE A 224 -10.97 0.60 -25.60
N HIS A 225 -10.81 0.40 -24.29
CA HIS A 225 -11.69 -0.46 -23.52
C HIS A 225 -13.11 0.14 -23.47
N ASN A 226 -14.13 -0.68 -23.71
CA ASN A 226 -15.52 -0.24 -23.62
C ASN A 226 -15.92 0.02 -22.15
N SER A 227 -16.12 1.29 -21.80
CA SER A 227 -16.49 1.73 -20.46
C SER A 227 -17.80 1.13 -19.95
N ASP A 228 -18.74 0.77 -20.82
CA ASP A 228 -20.04 0.23 -20.37
C ASP A 228 -19.93 -1.22 -19.87
N THR A 229 -18.81 -1.88 -20.17
CA THR A 229 -18.57 -3.30 -19.82
C THR A 229 -17.58 -3.50 -18.67
N VAL A 230 -16.93 -2.43 -18.20
CA VAL A 230 -15.97 -2.54 -17.09
C VAL A 230 -16.67 -2.87 -15.78
N GLN A 231 -16.03 -3.72 -14.97
CA GLN A 231 -16.55 -4.11 -13.67
C GLN A 231 -15.94 -3.23 -12.59
N LEU A 232 -16.74 -2.33 -12.02
CA LEU A 232 -16.33 -1.48 -10.91
C LEU A 232 -16.21 -2.27 -9.60
N ALA A 233 -15.35 -1.80 -8.70
CA ALA A 233 -15.33 -2.31 -7.34
C ALA A 233 -16.68 -1.98 -6.64
N PRO A 234 -17.20 -2.84 -5.74
CA PRO A 234 -18.52 -2.62 -5.14
C PRO A 234 -18.68 -1.32 -4.34
N TYR A 235 -17.57 -0.76 -3.85
CA TYR A 235 -17.54 0.50 -3.12
C TYR A 235 -17.47 1.74 -4.03
N HIS A 236 -17.28 1.56 -5.34
CA HIS A 236 -17.36 2.67 -6.30
C HIS A 236 -18.83 2.96 -6.66
N PRO A 237 -19.22 4.24 -6.78
CA PRO A 237 -20.47 4.62 -7.41
C PRO A 237 -20.55 4.11 -8.86
N ASP A 238 -21.65 3.46 -9.23
CA ASP A 238 -21.90 3.07 -10.62
C ASP A 238 -22.35 4.27 -11.44
N THR A 239 -21.37 5.03 -11.94
CA THR A 239 -21.59 6.20 -12.79
C THR A 239 -20.78 6.11 -14.08
N PRO A 240 -21.20 6.80 -15.15
CA PRO A 240 -20.41 6.90 -16.38
C PRO A 240 -18.98 7.39 -16.14
N LEU A 241 -18.79 8.28 -15.15
CA LEU A 241 -17.47 8.80 -14.81
C LEU A 241 -16.54 7.72 -14.23
N PHE A 242 -17.02 6.92 -13.28
CA PHE A 242 -16.22 5.83 -12.70
C PHE A 242 -15.91 4.76 -13.75
N LYS A 243 -16.89 4.44 -14.61
CA LYS A 243 -16.72 3.51 -15.74
C LYS A 243 -15.64 3.98 -16.72
N TYR A 244 -15.71 5.23 -17.17
CA TYR A 244 -14.70 5.83 -18.04
C TYR A 244 -13.32 5.83 -17.39
N MET A 245 -13.20 6.26 -16.12
CA MET A 245 -11.93 6.27 -15.41
C MET A 245 -11.30 4.88 -15.32
N HIS A 246 -12.09 3.84 -15.04
CA HIS A 246 -11.63 2.46 -15.02
C HIS A 246 -11.14 2.03 -16.41
N ALA A 247 -11.93 2.24 -17.47
CA ALA A 247 -11.53 1.90 -18.84
C ALA A 247 -10.25 2.62 -19.28
N LYS A 248 -10.12 3.91 -18.98
CA LYS A 248 -8.90 4.70 -19.24
C LYS A 248 -7.68 4.12 -18.55
N TYR A 249 -7.85 3.60 -17.34
CA TYR A 249 -6.76 2.96 -16.62
C TYR A 249 -6.38 1.60 -17.22
N LEU A 250 -7.33 0.83 -17.77
CA LEU A 250 -7.01 -0.38 -18.55
C LEU A 250 -6.26 -0.05 -19.85
N ASP A 251 -6.62 1.03 -20.54
CA ASP A 251 -5.88 1.50 -21.72
C ASP A 251 -4.42 1.86 -21.37
N ALA A 252 -4.18 2.48 -20.22
CA ALA A 252 -2.84 2.80 -19.76
C ALA A 252 -1.95 1.55 -19.58
N HIS A 253 -2.52 0.38 -19.26
CA HIS A 253 -1.78 -0.87 -19.16
C HIS A 253 -1.37 -1.43 -20.52
N VAL A 254 -2.17 -1.18 -21.57
CA VAL A 254 -1.78 -1.56 -22.95
C VAL A 254 -0.54 -0.76 -23.36
N THR A 255 -0.55 0.55 -23.13
CA THR A 255 0.62 1.40 -23.41
C THR A 255 1.83 1.05 -22.52
N LEU A 256 1.60 0.69 -21.26
CA LEU A 256 2.66 0.20 -20.36
C LEU A 256 3.34 -1.05 -20.94
N ASP A 257 2.56 -2.00 -21.44
CA ASP A 257 3.08 -3.25 -21.99
C ASP A 257 3.94 -3.01 -23.24
N GLU A 258 3.53 -2.10 -24.11
CA GLU A 258 4.33 -1.67 -25.27
C GLU A 258 5.69 -1.10 -24.83
N GLN A 259 5.69 -0.20 -23.85
CA GLN A 259 6.91 0.39 -23.29
C GLN A 259 7.82 -0.64 -22.61
N VAL A 260 7.24 -1.65 -21.96
CA VAL A 260 8.00 -2.80 -21.41
C VAL A 260 8.64 -3.60 -22.54
N GLY A 261 7.90 -3.89 -23.61
CA GLY A 261 8.40 -4.57 -24.80
C GLY A 261 9.60 -3.87 -25.44
N GLU A 262 9.56 -2.54 -25.53
CA GLU A 262 10.68 -1.74 -26.06
C GLU A 262 11.99 -1.95 -25.27
N VAL A 263 11.92 -1.98 -23.93
CA VAL A 263 13.11 -2.17 -23.08
C VAL A 263 13.66 -3.59 -23.21
N ILE A 264 12.77 -4.59 -23.31
CA ILE A 264 13.17 -5.99 -23.52
C ILE A 264 13.86 -6.14 -24.88
N GLN A 265 13.32 -5.52 -25.93
CA GLN A 265 13.93 -5.53 -27.26
C GLN A 265 15.31 -4.86 -27.24
N GLN A 266 15.48 -3.75 -26.53
CA GLN A 266 16.79 -3.11 -26.38
C GLN A 266 17.83 -4.02 -25.70
N LEU A 267 17.43 -4.81 -24.69
CA LEU A 267 18.31 -5.81 -24.08
C LEU A 267 18.68 -6.93 -25.05
N ALA A 268 17.75 -7.37 -25.91
CA ALA A 268 17.99 -8.36 -26.94
C ALA A 268 18.96 -7.84 -28.01
N ASP A 269 18.73 -6.62 -28.51
CA ASP A 269 19.55 -5.97 -29.53
C ASP A 269 20.99 -5.74 -29.06
N ASP A 270 21.15 -5.41 -27.77
CA ASP A 270 22.43 -5.24 -27.09
C ASP A 270 23.13 -6.59 -26.79
N GLY A 271 22.47 -7.72 -27.00
CA GLY A 271 22.99 -9.05 -26.65
C GLY A 271 23.09 -9.29 -25.13
N GLU A 272 22.31 -8.56 -24.33
CA GLU A 272 22.34 -8.60 -22.86
C GLU A 272 21.16 -9.37 -22.27
N LEU A 273 20.13 -9.70 -23.06
CA LEU A 273 18.92 -10.40 -22.60
C LEU A 273 19.25 -11.70 -21.83
N GLU A 274 20.13 -12.54 -22.36
CA GLU A 274 20.52 -13.80 -21.70
C GLU A 274 21.52 -13.65 -20.57
N ASN A 275 21.93 -12.41 -20.24
CA ASN A 275 22.76 -12.08 -19.09
C ASN A 275 21.99 -11.35 -17.97
N THR A 276 20.68 -11.12 -18.15
CA THR A 276 19.92 -10.16 -17.35
C THR A 276 18.72 -10.81 -16.65
N PHE A 277 18.67 -10.68 -15.32
CA PHE A 277 17.41 -10.89 -14.59
C PHE A 277 16.52 -9.66 -14.78
N ILE A 278 15.30 -9.86 -15.28
CA ILE A 278 14.34 -8.78 -15.51
C ILE A 278 13.18 -8.95 -14.53
N PHE A 279 13.00 -7.96 -13.66
CA PHE A 279 11.89 -7.89 -12.71
C PHE A 279 10.88 -6.89 -13.25
N TYR A 280 9.69 -7.34 -13.58
CA TYR A 280 8.53 -6.47 -13.79
C TYR A 280 7.67 -6.45 -12.52
N PHE A 281 7.43 -5.27 -11.96
CA PHE A 281 6.56 -5.09 -10.80
C PHE A 281 6.01 -3.67 -10.72
N ALA A 282 5.06 -3.42 -9.81
CA ALA A 282 4.56 -2.08 -9.52
C ALA A 282 5.13 -1.54 -8.21
N ASP A 283 5.32 -0.23 -8.05
CA ASP A 283 5.82 0.33 -6.78
C ASP A 283 4.82 0.20 -5.61
N HIS A 284 3.53 0.31 -5.86
CA HIS A 284 2.48 -0.13 -4.92
C HIS A 284 1.19 -0.48 -5.67
N GLY A 285 0.21 -1.01 -4.93
CA GLY A 285 -1.06 -1.45 -5.48
C GLY A 285 -1.95 -0.28 -5.92
N GLY A 286 -2.47 -0.37 -7.14
CA GLY A 286 -3.61 0.35 -7.70
C GLY A 286 -3.56 1.88 -7.68
N VAL A 287 -4.48 2.48 -8.42
CA VAL A 287 -4.64 3.94 -8.48
C VAL A 287 -6.08 4.43 -8.38
N LEU A 288 -7.05 3.54 -8.65
CA LEU A 288 -8.47 3.91 -8.60
C LEU A 288 -8.88 4.28 -7.16
N PRO A 289 -9.92 5.11 -6.98
CA PRO A 289 -10.30 5.60 -5.66
C PRO A 289 -10.39 4.51 -4.59
N GLY A 290 -9.77 4.70 -3.43
CA GLY A 290 -9.76 3.70 -2.35
C GLY A 290 -8.65 2.63 -2.42
N SER A 291 -7.75 2.66 -3.42
CA SER A 291 -6.56 1.80 -3.48
C SER A 291 -5.29 2.50 -2.98
N LYS A 292 -4.68 3.37 -3.80
CA LYS A 292 -3.53 4.22 -3.41
C LYS A 292 -3.82 4.98 -2.11
N SER A 293 -2.83 5.01 -1.23
CA SER A 293 -2.88 5.56 0.14
C SER A 293 -3.71 4.79 1.16
N PHE A 294 -4.19 3.57 0.85
CA PHE A 294 -4.95 2.74 1.78
C PHE A 294 -4.32 1.35 1.88
N ALA A 295 -4.11 0.86 3.10
CA ALA A 295 -3.47 -0.44 3.38
C ALA A 295 -4.38 -1.65 3.08
N THR A 296 -5.18 -1.56 2.03
CA THR A 296 -6.06 -2.63 1.52
C THR A 296 -5.29 -3.57 0.59
N GLU A 297 -5.85 -4.72 0.24
CA GLU A 297 -5.26 -5.62 -0.75
C GLU A 297 -5.02 -4.93 -2.08
N THR A 298 -5.96 -4.08 -2.50
CA THR A 298 -5.86 -3.31 -3.73
C THR A 298 -4.76 -2.24 -3.69
N GLY A 299 -4.39 -1.76 -2.50
CA GLY A 299 -3.33 -0.76 -2.29
C GLY A 299 -1.94 -1.37 -2.01
N LEU A 300 -1.88 -2.60 -1.49
CA LEU A 300 -0.62 -3.23 -1.06
C LEU A 300 -0.10 -4.31 -2.01
N ARG A 301 -0.97 -5.08 -2.66
CA ARG A 301 -0.57 -6.19 -3.54
C ARG A 301 -0.17 -5.65 -4.91
N VAL A 302 0.98 -6.09 -5.40
CA VAL A 302 1.58 -5.67 -6.67
C VAL A 302 1.82 -6.86 -7.60
N PRO A 303 1.78 -6.69 -8.93
CA PRO A 303 2.24 -7.74 -9.83
C PRO A 303 3.75 -7.93 -9.66
N LEU A 304 4.23 -9.17 -9.84
CA LEU A 304 5.66 -9.47 -9.88
C LEU A 304 5.93 -10.63 -10.84
N VAL A 305 6.63 -10.33 -11.93
CA VAL A 305 7.14 -11.32 -12.89
C VAL A 305 8.66 -11.18 -12.94
N VAL A 306 9.39 -12.30 -12.81
CA VAL A 306 10.85 -12.29 -12.92
C VAL A 306 11.30 -13.24 -14.02
N ARG A 307 11.86 -12.68 -15.10
CA ARG A 307 12.51 -13.46 -16.17
C ARG A 307 13.89 -13.92 -15.73
N LEU A 308 14.20 -15.19 -15.99
CA LEU A 308 15.47 -15.81 -15.62
C LEU A 308 16.41 -15.91 -16.84
N PRO A 309 17.65 -15.40 -16.77
CA PRO A 309 18.59 -15.43 -17.89
C PRO A 309 19.29 -16.79 -18.03
N LYS A 310 19.39 -17.33 -19.25
CA LYS A 310 19.95 -18.68 -19.49
C LYS A 310 21.45 -18.77 -19.20
N ASN A 311 22.22 -17.69 -19.41
CA ASN A 311 23.67 -17.72 -19.12
C ASN A 311 23.97 -17.77 -17.62
N PHE A 312 23.00 -17.46 -16.76
CA PHE A 312 23.11 -17.54 -15.30
C PHE A 312 22.19 -18.61 -14.70
N ARG A 313 21.96 -19.71 -15.41
CA ARG A 313 21.19 -20.86 -14.89
C ARG A 313 21.69 -21.39 -13.54
N HIS A 314 22.99 -21.30 -13.30
CA HIS A 314 23.63 -21.66 -12.02
C HIS A 314 23.28 -20.73 -10.84
N LEU A 315 22.58 -19.62 -11.09
CA LEU A 315 22.03 -18.69 -10.10
C LEU A 315 20.49 -18.77 -10.01
N TRP A 316 19.84 -19.65 -10.78
CA TRP A 316 18.40 -19.83 -10.67
C TRP A 316 18.04 -20.44 -9.31
N PRO A 317 16.84 -20.15 -8.78
CA PRO A 317 16.37 -20.81 -7.57
C PRO A 317 16.16 -22.31 -7.81
N ASN A 318 16.46 -23.13 -6.80
CA ASN A 318 16.39 -24.58 -6.93
C ASN A 318 14.92 -25.04 -6.92
N GLY A 319 14.58 -25.93 -7.86
CA GLY A 319 13.28 -26.63 -7.88
C GLY A 319 12.14 -25.90 -8.60
N TYR A 320 12.39 -24.72 -9.20
CA TYR A 320 11.42 -24.05 -10.06
C TYR A 320 11.63 -24.39 -11.55
N SER A 321 10.52 -24.40 -12.28
CA SER A 321 10.51 -24.46 -13.75
C SER A 321 10.22 -23.09 -14.34
N GLU A 322 10.64 -22.86 -15.59
CA GLU A 322 10.24 -21.69 -16.38
C GLU A 322 8.70 -21.67 -16.54
N GLY A 323 8.07 -20.49 -16.48
CA GLY A 323 6.62 -20.34 -16.54
C GLY A 323 5.89 -20.64 -15.24
N GLU A 324 6.59 -21.00 -14.17
CA GLU A 324 5.94 -21.46 -12.94
C GLU A 324 5.33 -20.30 -12.13
N MET A 325 4.14 -20.55 -11.58
CA MET A 325 3.47 -19.65 -10.64
C MET A 325 3.90 -19.95 -9.20
N VAL A 326 4.49 -18.96 -8.54
CA VAL A 326 4.97 -19.02 -7.16
C VAL A 326 3.88 -18.52 -6.22
N LYS A 327 3.50 -19.32 -5.21
CA LYS A 327 2.44 -18.95 -4.25
C LYS A 327 2.98 -18.27 -3.00
N GLY A 328 4.24 -18.56 -2.66
CA GLY A 328 4.97 -17.93 -1.56
C GLY A 328 4.86 -16.41 -1.54
N PHE A 329 4.74 -15.84 -0.33
CA PHE A 329 4.63 -14.40 -0.12
C PHE A 329 6.00 -13.72 -0.28
N ILE A 330 6.02 -12.67 -1.11
CA ILE A 330 7.17 -11.82 -1.36
C ILE A 330 6.85 -10.41 -0.86
N ASN A 331 7.77 -9.83 -0.09
CA ASN A 331 7.66 -8.49 0.45
C ASN A 331 8.73 -7.58 -0.17
N PHE A 332 8.49 -6.27 -0.22
CA PHE A 332 9.45 -5.34 -0.79
C PHE A 332 10.79 -5.31 -0.06
N ILE A 333 10.77 -5.59 1.25
CA ILE A 333 11.99 -5.79 2.03
C ILE A 333 12.88 -6.93 1.51
N ASP A 334 12.33 -7.86 0.71
CA ASP A 334 13.06 -9.00 0.13
C ASP A 334 13.81 -8.64 -1.16
N PHE A 335 13.51 -7.51 -1.80
CA PHE A 335 14.11 -7.14 -3.09
C PHE A 335 15.59 -6.81 -2.97
N ALA A 336 15.97 -5.95 -2.01
CA ALA A 336 17.35 -5.58 -1.75
C ALA A 336 18.27 -6.81 -1.47
N PRO A 337 17.93 -7.70 -0.52
CA PRO A 337 18.73 -8.91 -0.30
C PRO A 337 18.74 -9.84 -1.51
N THR A 338 17.65 -9.90 -2.31
CA THR A 338 17.61 -10.70 -3.54
C THR A 338 18.61 -10.23 -4.59
N VAL A 339 18.63 -8.93 -4.89
CA VAL A 339 19.55 -8.35 -5.88
C VAL A 339 21.01 -8.50 -5.45
N ILE A 340 21.30 -8.33 -4.15
CA ILE A 340 22.64 -8.52 -3.57
C ILE A 340 23.09 -9.97 -3.68
N SER A 341 22.20 -10.92 -3.36
CA SER A 341 22.47 -12.36 -3.48
C SER A 341 22.78 -12.76 -4.92
N LEU A 342 21.96 -12.33 -5.89
CA LEU A 342 22.18 -12.58 -7.32
C LEU A 342 23.49 -11.97 -7.85
N SER A 343 23.97 -10.90 -7.20
CA SER A 343 25.23 -10.24 -7.55
C SER A 343 26.47 -10.93 -6.96
N GLY A 344 26.28 -11.96 -6.12
CA GLY A 344 27.35 -12.65 -5.40
C GLY A 344 28.02 -11.81 -4.33
N LEU A 345 27.33 -10.80 -3.79
CA LEU A 345 27.82 -9.90 -2.74
C LEU A 345 27.32 -10.36 -1.36
N PRO A 346 28.04 -10.02 -0.27
CA PRO A 346 27.58 -10.36 1.08
C PRO A 346 26.31 -9.59 1.45
N SER A 347 25.46 -10.24 2.25
CA SER A 347 24.24 -9.63 2.78
C SER A 347 24.57 -8.45 3.70
N LEU A 348 23.66 -7.49 3.78
CA LEU A 348 23.78 -6.35 4.68
C LEU A 348 22.92 -6.59 5.94
N PRO A 349 23.44 -6.29 7.14
CA PRO A 349 22.77 -6.63 8.40
C PRO A 349 21.49 -5.83 8.65
N GLN A 350 21.27 -4.71 7.96
CA GLN A 350 20.06 -3.90 8.14
C GLN A 350 18.81 -4.46 7.43
N HIS A 351 18.95 -5.44 6.53
CA HIS A 351 17.77 -5.92 5.79
C HIS A 351 16.85 -6.74 6.69
N HIS A 352 15.55 -6.43 6.65
CA HIS A 352 14.52 -7.19 7.35
C HIS A 352 14.02 -8.37 6.53
N GLY A 353 14.16 -8.29 5.20
CA GLY A 353 13.73 -9.33 4.27
C GLY A 353 14.81 -10.38 3.98
N SER A 354 14.46 -11.35 3.14
CA SER A 354 15.34 -12.44 2.73
C SER A 354 15.22 -12.72 1.24
N SER A 355 16.34 -13.07 0.62
CA SER A 355 16.40 -13.41 -0.81
C SER A 355 15.32 -14.42 -1.19
N PHE A 356 14.58 -14.16 -2.27
CA PHE A 356 13.59 -15.10 -2.83
C PHE A 356 14.01 -15.70 -4.18
N LEU A 357 15.18 -15.31 -4.69
CA LEU A 357 15.85 -15.89 -5.84
C LEU A 357 17.32 -16.16 -5.53
N GLY A 358 18.01 -16.86 -6.43
CA GLY A 358 19.41 -17.25 -6.26
C GLY A 358 19.56 -18.75 -6.02
N ASN A 359 20.73 -19.29 -6.32
CA ASN A 359 21.04 -20.72 -6.15
C ASN A 359 21.10 -21.23 -4.70
N LYS A 360 21.01 -20.31 -3.74
CA LYS A 360 20.88 -20.62 -2.30
C LYS A 360 19.43 -20.58 -1.83
N VAL A 361 18.48 -20.37 -2.74
CA VAL A 361 17.05 -20.32 -2.42
C VAL A 361 16.39 -21.58 -2.95
N ASP A 362 15.81 -22.35 -2.03
CA ASP A 362 15.01 -23.52 -2.36
C ASP A 362 13.53 -23.14 -2.49
N LYS A 363 12.88 -23.67 -3.51
CA LYS A 363 11.44 -23.51 -3.75
C LYS A 363 10.61 -23.80 -2.50
N ALA A 364 10.91 -24.87 -1.79
CA ALA A 364 10.16 -25.28 -0.60
C ALA A 364 10.15 -24.21 0.49
N ASP A 365 11.18 -23.37 0.60
CA ASP A 365 11.26 -22.33 1.62
C ASP A 365 10.54 -21.06 1.20
N VAL A 366 10.55 -20.73 -0.10
CA VAL A 366 9.75 -19.62 -0.64
C VAL A 366 8.26 -19.96 -0.55
N GLU A 367 7.85 -21.17 -0.93
CA GLU A 367 6.43 -21.59 -0.93
C GLU A 367 5.82 -21.72 0.47
N LYS A 368 6.65 -21.83 1.53
CA LYS A 368 6.19 -21.79 2.93
C LYS A 368 5.90 -20.37 3.43
N ARG A 369 6.40 -19.33 2.75
CA ARG A 369 6.16 -17.94 3.16
C ARG A 369 4.69 -17.61 2.92
N ASP A 370 3.97 -17.25 3.96
CA ASP A 370 2.52 -17.03 3.90
C ASP A 370 2.09 -15.72 4.58
N SER A 371 3.02 -14.85 4.95
CA SER A 371 2.73 -13.63 5.70
C SER A 371 3.30 -12.34 5.11
N THR A 372 2.61 -11.23 5.37
CA THR A 372 3.03 -9.87 5.01
C THR A 372 2.56 -8.87 6.05
N PHE A 373 3.44 -7.92 6.39
CA PHE A 373 3.14 -6.76 7.22
C PHE A 373 2.94 -5.54 6.32
N GLY A 374 1.80 -4.87 6.46
CA GLY A 374 1.46 -3.67 5.69
C GLY A 374 1.19 -2.47 6.58
N PHE A 375 1.50 -1.27 6.10
CA PHE A 375 1.35 -0.04 6.88
C PHE A 375 0.99 1.17 6.01
N ALA A 376 0.29 2.12 6.62
CA ALA A 376 -0.05 3.41 6.04
C ALA A 376 -0.01 4.48 7.14
N ASP A 377 0.66 5.60 6.87
CA ASP A 377 0.85 6.71 7.82
C ASP A 377 0.35 8.01 7.17
N ARG A 378 1.02 9.16 7.38
CA ARG A 378 0.66 10.42 6.71
C ARG A 378 0.84 10.37 5.19
N PHE A 379 -0.13 10.92 4.46
CA PHE A 379 -0.08 11.12 3.00
C PHE A 379 -0.33 12.59 2.64
N GLY A 380 0.76 13.34 2.36
CA GLY A 380 0.64 14.79 2.22
C GLY A 380 0.09 15.40 3.51
N GLU A 381 -0.89 16.27 3.42
CA GLU A 381 -1.53 16.89 4.58
C GLU A 381 -2.43 15.93 5.39
N ARG A 382 -2.82 14.77 4.83
CA ARG A 382 -3.77 13.84 5.47
C ARG A 382 -3.06 12.90 6.42
N LEU A 383 -3.43 12.93 7.70
CA LEU A 383 -2.96 11.95 8.68
C LEU A 383 -3.66 10.59 8.51
N ASP A 384 -2.89 9.53 8.77
CA ASP A 384 -3.37 8.16 8.94
C ASP A 384 -2.39 7.42 9.85
N LEU A 385 -2.83 6.33 10.45
CA LEU A 385 -1.97 5.34 11.08
C LEU A 385 -2.69 3.99 11.07
N VAL A 386 -2.32 3.15 10.10
CA VAL A 386 -2.87 1.81 9.90
C VAL A 386 -1.74 0.81 9.85
N ARG A 387 -1.98 -0.33 10.48
CA ARG A 387 -1.07 -1.48 10.47
C ARG A 387 -1.88 -2.72 10.14
N THR A 388 -1.30 -3.61 9.35
CA THR A 388 -1.97 -4.83 8.88
C THR A 388 -1.01 -6.00 8.96
N ILE A 389 -1.54 -7.17 9.31
CA ILE A 389 -0.87 -8.44 9.12
C ILE A 389 -1.79 -9.34 8.33
N ARG A 390 -1.28 -9.93 7.25
CA ARG A 390 -1.98 -10.97 6.50
C ARG A 390 -1.21 -12.28 6.66
N VAL A 391 -1.93 -13.36 6.93
CA VAL A 391 -1.42 -14.74 6.95
C VAL A 391 -2.36 -15.59 6.10
N GLY A 392 -1.85 -16.14 5.00
CA GLY A 392 -2.64 -16.87 4.01
C GLY A 392 -3.81 -16.04 3.46
N ASP A 393 -5.04 -16.49 3.72
CA ASP A 393 -6.27 -15.82 3.27
C ASP A 393 -6.83 -14.84 4.30
N MET A 394 -6.29 -14.82 5.53
CA MET A 394 -6.81 -13.97 6.62
C MET A 394 -5.95 -12.73 6.78
N LYS A 395 -6.61 -11.57 6.90
CA LYS A 395 -5.95 -10.28 7.10
C LYS A 395 -6.58 -9.53 8.25
N TYR A 396 -5.74 -9.16 9.20
CA TYR A 396 -6.08 -8.29 10.31
C TYR A 396 -5.61 -6.86 10.05
N VAL A 397 -6.44 -5.89 10.39
CA VAL A 397 -6.21 -4.45 10.18
C VAL A 397 -6.46 -3.74 11.50
N ARG A 398 -5.50 -2.92 11.94
CA ARG A 398 -5.62 -2.03 13.10
C ARG A 398 -5.61 -0.58 12.63
N ASN A 399 -6.70 0.14 12.88
CA ASN A 399 -6.83 1.58 12.59
C ASN A 399 -6.60 2.38 13.89
N TYR A 400 -5.46 3.03 14.02
CA TYR A 400 -5.13 3.81 15.22
C TYR A 400 -5.77 5.19 15.27
N LEU A 401 -6.25 5.68 14.11
CA LEU A 401 -7.07 6.89 13.99
C LEU A 401 -8.46 6.53 13.41
N PRO A 402 -9.26 5.69 14.10
CA PRO A 402 -10.50 5.14 13.55
C PRO A 402 -11.58 6.21 13.37
N HIS A 403 -11.55 7.25 14.20
CA HIS A 403 -12.46 8.39 14.14
C HIS A 403 -12.30 9.28 12.90
N LEU A 404 -11.20 9.13 12.14
CA LEU A 404 -10.98 9.82 10.87
C LEU A 404 -11.46 8.96 9.69
N PRO A 405 -12.31 9.51 8.79
CA PRO A 405 -12.75 8.80 7.60
C PRO A 405 -11.62 8.67 6.57
N ALA A 406 -11.64 7.59 5.77
CA ALA A 406 -10.70 7.38 4.67
C ALA A 406 -10.72 8.53 3.64
N GLY A 407 -11.91 9.09 3.43
CA GLY A 407 -12.20 10.17 2.51
C GLY A 407 -11.85 11.57 3.01
N LEU A 408 -11.18 11.71 4.16
CA LEU A 408 -10.67 13.01 4.66
C LEU A 408 -9.98 13.79 3.54
N GLN A 409 -10.15 15.12 3.55
CA GLN A 409 -9.67 15.99 2.49
C GLN A 409 -8.15 15.82 2.27
N GLN A 410 -7.78 15.67 1.00
CA GLN A 410 -6.40 15.67 0.53
C GLN A 410 -6.38 16.28 -0.89
N ASP A 411 -5.87 17.48 -1.03
CA ASP A 411 -6.07 18.36 -2.19
C ASP A 411 -5.59 17.72 -3.50
N TYR A 412 -4.45 17.01 -3.47
CA TYR A 412 -3.94 16.33 -4.66
C TYR A 412 -4.89 15.23 -5.15
N ARG A 413 -5.37 14.37 -4.26
CA ARG A 413 -6.37 13.32 -4.52
C ARG A 413 -7.64 13.91 -5.14
N TYR A 414 -8.12 15.01 -4.57
CA TYR A 414 -9.34 15.66 -5.06
C TYR A 414 -9.15 16.44 -6.36
N LYS A 415 -7.96 16.47 -6.98
CA LYS A 415 -7.80 16.84 -8.40
C LYS A 415 -8.48 15.85 -9.34
N ASN A 416 -8.57 14.57 -8.95
CA ASN A 416 -9.36 13.56 -9.66
C ASN A 416 -10.86 13.81 -9.46
N ILE A 417 -11.58 14.02 -10.56
CA ILE A 417 -13.01 14.37 -10.57
C ILE A 417 -13.91 13.26 -10.02
N ALA A 418 -13.48 11.99 -10.05
CA ALA A 418 -14.24 10.88 -9.50
C ALA A 418 -14.35 10.94 -7.97
N TYR A 419 -13.29 11.34 -7.26
CA TYR A 419 -13.35 11.58 -5.81
C TYR A 419 -14.30 12.74 -5.46
N ARG A 420 -14.34 13.81 -6.29
CA ARG A 420 -15.28 14.92 -6.11
C ARG A 420 -16.72 14.44 -6.30
N GLN A 421 -17.00 13.70 -7.37
CA GLN A 421 -18.34 13.14 -7.61
C GLN A 421 -18.77 12.21 -6.47
N TRP A 422 -17.88 11.34 -5.98
CA TRP A 422 -18.18 10.42 -4.87
C TRP A 422 -18.55 11.19 -3.59
N ARG A 423 -17.81 12.25 -3.24
CA ARG A 423 -18.10 13.11 -2.08
C ARG A 423 -19.42 13.87 -2.25
N GLU A 424 -19.74 14.32 -3.45
CA GLU A 424 -21.02 15.00 -3.73
C GLU A 424 -22.22 14.05 -3.68
N LEU A 425 -22.06 12.81 -4.12
CA LEU A 425 -23.10 11.78 -3.97
C LEU A 425 -23.33 11.43 -2.49
N TYR A 426 -22.26 11.34 -1.70
CA TYR A 426 -22.35 11.14 -0.25
C TYR A 426 -23.18 12.23 0.43
N LYS A 427 -22.83 13.50 0.20
CA LYS A 427 -23.57 14.66 0.76
C LYS A 427 -25.05 14.70 0.36
N LYS A 428 -25.38 14.17 -0.82
CA LYS A 428 -26.75 14.11 -1.33
C LYS A 428 -27.52 12.87 -0.85
N GLY A 429 -26.91 11.99 -0.05
CA GLY A 429 -27.53 10.73 0.41
C GLY A 429 -27.87 9.78 -0.73
N LYS A 430 -27.05 9.78 -1.81
CA LYS A 430 -27.29 8.99 -3.03
C LYS A 430 -26.44 7.72 -3.11
N LEU A 431 -25.64 7.44 -2.10
CA LEU A 431 -24.76 6.27 -2.05
C LEU A 431 -25.44 5.13 -1.30
N ASN A 432 -25.05 3.90 -1.61
CA ASN A 432 -25.43 2.76 -0.77
C ASN A 432 -24.48 2.64 0.44
N ARG A 433 -24.84 1.79 1.42
CA ARG A 433 -24.07 1.60 2.65
C ARG A 433 -22.60 1.21 2.42
N VAL A 434 -22.28 0.49 1.35
CA VAL A 434 -20.89 0.10 1.05
C VAL A 434 -20.10 1.31 0.53
N GLN A 435 -20.69 2.10 -0.36
CA GLN A 435 -20.09 3.29 -0.95
C GLN A 435 -19.93 4.44 0.05
N GLU A 436 -20.84 4.57 1.03
CA GLU A 436 -20.78 5.63 2.06
C GLU A 436 -19.62 5.46 3.04
N ARG A 437 -19.16 4.22 3.29
CA ARG A 437 -18.12 3.91 4.29
C ARG A 437 -16.83 4.70 4.10
N PHE A 438 -16.51 5.07 2.86
CA PHE A 438 -15.31 5.87 2.58
C PHE A 438 -15.34 7.22 3.31
N TYR A 439 -16.52 7.77 3.60
CA TYR A 439 -16.71 9.06 4.28
C TYR A 439 -17.17 8.92 5.74
N GLN A 440 -17.17 7.69 6.27
CA GLN A 440 -17.56 7.39 7.66
C GLN A 440 -16.34 7.02 8.51
N ALA A 441 -16.49 7.09 9.83
CA ALA A 441 -15.50 6.57 10.76
C ALA A 441 -15.23 5.08 10.48
N ARG A 442 -13.98 4.68 10.68
CA ARG A 442 -13.51 3.30 10.48
C ARG A 442 -13.63 2.51 11.78
N PRO A 443 -13.78 1.18 11.72
CA PRO A 443 -13.68 0.36 12.92
C PRO A 443 -12.25 0.42 13.48
N VAL A 444 -12.11 0.35 14.81
CA VAL A 444 -10.81 0.31 15.51
C VAL A 444 -9.93 -0.86 15.03
N GLU A 445 -10.57 -1.99 14.74
CA GLU A 445 -9.94 -3.16 14.13
C GLU A 445 -10.86 -3.82 13.11
N ALA A 446 -10.28 -4.57 12.18
CA ALA A 446 -11.02 -5.38 11.24
C ALA A 446 -10.28 -6.68 10.92
N LEU A 447 -11.07 -7.71 10.58
CA LEU A 447 -10.59 -9.01 10.14
C LEU A 447 -11.32 -9.35 8.84
N TYR A 448 -10.56 -9.77 7.82
CA TYR A 448 -11.10 -10.12 6.51
C TYR A 448 -10.56 -11.45 6.02
N ASN A 449 -11.40 -12.23 5.35
CA ASN A 449 -10.94 -13.31 4.48
C ASN A 449 -10.78 -12.77 3.05
N VAL A 450 -9.58 -12.38 2.68
CA VAL A 450 -9.32 -11.62 1.44
C VAL A 450 -9.48 -12.46 0.17
N LYS A 451 -9.50 -13.78 0.28
CA LYS A 451 -9.80 -14.67 -0.85
C LYS A 451 -11.29 -14.65 -1.21
N ARG A 452 -12.16 -14.64 -0.19
CA ARG A 452 -13.62 -14.56 -0.37
C ARG A 452 -14.11 -13.13 -0.55
N ASP A 453 -13.40 -12.17 0.03
CA ASP A 453 -13.73 -10.76 0.03
C ASP A 453 -12.49 -9.91 -0.34
N PRO A 454 -12.14 -9.86 -1.65
CA PRO A 454 -10.93 -9.19 -2.11
C PRO A 454 -10.97 -7.66 -1.98
N TYR A 455 -12.13 -7.10 -1.64
CA TYR A 455 -12.33 -5.67 -1.43
C TYR A 455 -12.46 -5.29 0.06
N GLU A 456 -12.33 -6.27 0.97
CA GLU A 456 -12.33 -6.04 2.43
C GLU A 456 -13.58 -5.30 2.92
N LEU A 457 -14.76 -5.78 2.49
CA LEU A 457 -16.06 -5.18 2.79
C LEU A 457 -16.78 -5.86 3.97
N ASN A 458 -16.43 -7.09 4.33
CA ASN A 458 -17.10 -7.87 5.35
C ASN A 458 -16.17 -8.05 6.55
N ASN A 459 -16.28 -7.14 7.53
CA ASN A 459 -15.49 -7.21 8.75
C ASN A 459 -15.97 -8.36 9.65
N LEU A 460 -15.09 -9.31 9.94
CA LEU A 460 -15.36 -10.56 10.65
C LEU A 460 -15.07 -10.50 12.17
N VAL A 461 -14.72 -9.33 12.72
CA VAL A 461 -14.29 -9.22 14.13
C VAL A 461 -15.38 -9.60 15.16
N LEU A 462 -16.66 -9.55 14.77
CA LEU A 462 -17.79 -9.98 15.60
C LEU A 462 -18.30 -11.39 15.26
N ASP A 463 -17.71 -12.05 14.27
CA ASP A 463 -18.10 -13.41 13.90
C ASP A 463 -17.36 -14.41 14.80
N VAL A 464 -18.13 -15.07 15.67
CA VAL A 464 -17.63 -16.06 16.63
C VAL A 464 -16.87 -17.22 15.97
N ASN A 465 -17.12 -17.51 14.69
CA ASN A 465 -16.39 -18.56 13.97
C ASN A 465 -14.93 -18.16 13.65
N TYR A 466 -14.61 -16.87 13.72
CA TYR A 466 -13.30 -16.31 13.42
C TYR A 466 -12.59 -15.76 14.66
N GLU A 467 -13.12 -16.01 15.87
CA GLU A 467 -12.55 -15.49 17.11
C GLU A 467 -11.08 -15.93 17.31
N GLN A 468 -10.78 -17.19 17.00
CA GLN A 468 -9.41 -17.71 17.11
C GLN A 468 -8.46 -17.05 16.10
N ASP A 469 -8.88 -16.89 14.84
CA ASP A 469 -8.10 -16.18 13.81
C ASP A 469 -7.85 -14.72 14.22
N LEU A 470 -8.87 -14.05 14.78
CA LEU A 470 -8.77 -12.69 15.29
C LEU A 470 -7.72 -12.60 16.39
N GLN A 471 -7.80 -13.45 17.42
CA GLN A 471 -6.86 -13.44 18.54
C GLN A 471 -5.42 -13.70 18.06
N VAL A 472 -5.22 -14.69 17.19
CA VAL A 472 -3.89 -15.03 16.65
C VAL A 472 -3.31 -13.86 15.87
N LEU A 473 -4.07 -13.27 14.93
CA LEU A 473 -3.55 -12.20 14.09
C LEU A 473 -3.42 -10.87 14.82
N ARG A 474 -4.32 -10.56 15.77
CA ARG A 474 -4.18 -9.40 16.66
C ARG A 474 -2.89 -9.48 17.46
N ASN A 475 -2.63 -10.63 18.08
CA ASN A 475 -1.41 -10.85 18.85
C ASN A 475 -0.18 -10.84 17.95
N THR A 476 -0.25 -11.45 16.75
CA THR A 476 0.87 -11.43 15.77
C THR A 476 1.24 -10.00 15.38
N LEU A 477 0.25 -9.14 15.11
CA LEU A 477 0.51 -7.74 14.79
C LEU A 477 1.13 -7.00 15.98
N PHE A 478 0.56 -7.19 17.18
CA PHE A 478 1.07 -6.57 18.40
C PHE A 478 2.53 -6.96 18.67
N GLU A 479 2.86 -8.25 18.61
CA GLU A 479 4.22 -8.74 18.81
C GLU A 479 5.17 -8.22 17.73
N HIS A 480 4.74 -8.17 16.47
CA HIS A 480 5.55 -7.58 15.40
C HIS A 480 5.92 -6.13 15.73
N GLN A 481 4.92 -5.31 16.09
CA GLN A 481 5.12 -3.90 16.43
C GLN A 481 5.89 -3.71 17.74
N ALA A 482 5.74 -4.58 18.74
CA ALA A 482 6.48 -4.49 19.99
C ALA A 482 7.99 -4.82 19.81
N ASN A 483 8.31 -5.64 18.80
CA ASN A 483 9.68 -6.05 18.49
C ASN A 483 10.45 -5.07 17.59
N MET A 484 9.76 -4.10 16.97
CA MET A 484 10.36 -3.00 16.20
C MET A 484 10.06 -1.65 16.85
N PRO A 485 10.97 -0.66 16.82
CA PRO A 485 10.61 0.69 17.21
C PRO A 485 9.76 1.34 16.11
N ASP A 486 8.45 1.02 16.08
CA ASP A 486 7.49 1.61 15.14
C ASP A 486 7.33 3.11 15.43
N MET A 487 8.13 3.93 14.74
CA MET A 487 8.16 5.38 14.93
C MET A 487 6.86 6.06 14.46
N GLY A 488 5.90 5.34 13.85
CA GLY A 488 4.58 5.88 13.52
C GLY A 488 3.76 6.28 14.75
N PHE A 489 4.12 5.79 15.94
CA PHE A 489 3.51 6.24 17.20
C PHE A 489 4.05 7.58 17.70
N MET A 490 5.11 8.11 17.09
CA MET A 490 5.67 9.40 17.42
C MET A 490 5.15 10.47 16.44
N PRO A 491 4.78 11.67 16.91
CA PRO A 491 4.46 12.79 16.03
C PRO A 491 5.65 13.15 15.14
N GLU A 492 5.40 13.50 13.88
CA GLU A 492 6.46 13.86 12.93
C GLU A 492 7.25 15.09 13.40
N SER A 493 6.61 16.02 14.14
CA SER A 493 7.29 17.16 14.77
C SER A 493 8.43 16.70 15.69
N GLN A 494 8.22 15.63 16.46
CA GLN A 494 9.25 15.08 17.30
C GLN A 494 10.30 14.31 16.52
N LEU A 495 9.94 13.61 15.44
CA LEU A 495 10.92 12.92 14.58
C LEU A 495 11.88 13.93 13.91
N PHE A 496 11.35 15.10 13.55
CA PHE A 496 12.11 16.20 12.94
C PHE A 496 13.16 16.80 13.89
N GLU A 497 12.86 16.93 15.19
CA GLU A 497 13.71 17.64 16.15
C GLU A 497 14.96 16.87 16.63
N GLN A 498 15.15 15.60 16.22
CA GLN A 498 16.13 14.69 16.84
C GLN A 498 17.56 14.75 16.29
N GLY A 499 17.79 15.50 15.21
CA GLY A 499 19.10 15.59 14.57
C GLY A 499 19.46 14.35 13.73
N LYS A 500 20.75 13.99 13.70
CA LYS A 500 21.33 13.01 12.77
C LYS A 500 21.15 11.57 13.27
N ASP A 501 20.83 10.64 12.37
CA ASP A 501 20.62 9.20 12.61
C ASP A 501 19.27 8.82 13.25
N ILE A 502 18.26 8.68 12.40
CA ILE A 502 16.89 8.30 12.80
C ILE A 502 16.79 6.89 13.37
N ILE A 503 17.65 5.96 12.95
CA ILE A 503 17.61 4.55 13.40
C ILE A 503 18.07 4.45 14.85
N ALA A 504 19.15 5.14 15.18
CA ALA A 504 19.65 5.24 16.54
C ALA A 504 18.62 5.93 17.44
N TYR A 505 17.90 6.94 16.93
CA TYR A 505 16.80 7.56 17.65
C TYR A 505 15.67 6.59 17.97
N GLY A 506 15.12 5.90 16.96
CA GLY A 506 14.05 4.92 17.17
C GLY A 506 14.47 3.83 18.17
N SER A 507 15.72 3.38 18.10
CA SER A 507 16.28 2.42 19.06
C SER A 507 16.28 2.94 20.50
N ARG A 508 16.66 4.21 20.75
CA ARG A 508 16.60 4.83 22.08
C ARG A 508 15.17 5.02 22.58
N LYS A 509 14.22 5.21 21.68
CA LYS A 509 12.79 5.43 21.97
C LYS A 509 11.95 4.16 22.06
N ARG A 510 12.55 2.97 21.87
CA ARG A 510 11.84 1.69 21.87
C ARG A 510 10.90 1.48 23.07
N ALA A 511 11.36 1.79 24.29
CA ALA A 511 10.54 1.62 25.49
C ALA A 511 9.35 2.59 25.54
N GLU A 512 9.57 3.85 25.14
CA GLU A 512 8.53 4.87 25.05
C GLU A 512 7.49 4.51 23.97
N ILE A 513 7.94 4.15 22.76
CA ILE A 513 7.07 3.67 21.67
C ILE A 513 6.24 2.46 22.12
N GLY A 514 6.85 1.52 22.86
CA GLY A 514 6.14 0.38 23.43
C GLY A 514 5.06 0.77 24.44
N ALA A 515 5.27 1.83 25.23
CA ALA A 515 4.25 2.38 26.12
C ALA A 515 3.09 3.03 25.33
N LEU A 516 3.42 3.80 24.29
CA LEU A 516 2.41 4.43 23.41
C LEU A 516 1.55 3.38 22.69
N LEU A 517 2.17 2.31 22.18
CA LEU A 517 1.46 1.18 21.56
C LEU A 517 0.47 0.51 22.54
N LYS A 518 0.87 0.34 23.82
CA LYS A 518 -0.02 -0.22 24.85
C LYS A 518 -1.22 0.68 25.10
N ILE A 519 -1.00 1.98 25.29
CA ILE A 519 -2.08 2.95 25.50
C ILE A 519 -3.04 2.95 24.30
N ALA A 520 -2.50 2.98 23.08
CA ALA A 520 -3.28 2.96 21.86
C ALA A 520 -4.13 1.67 21.71
N ASN A 521 -3.70 0.55 22.30
CA ASN A 521 -4.44 -0.71 22.28
C ASN A 521 -5.52 -0.81 23.36
N TRP A 522 -5.59 0.10 24.34
CA TRP A 522 -6.75 0.17 25.24
C TRP A 522 -8.04 0.54 24.50
N ALA A 523 -7.96 1.13 23.31
CA ALA A 523 -9.11 1.33 22.42
C ALA A 523 -9.75 0.02 21.92
N LEU A 524 -9.10 -1.14 22.11
CA LEU A 524 -9.66 -2.47 21.81
C LEU A 524 -10.45 -3.07 22.97
N LEU A 525 -10.31 -2.52 24.18
CA LEU A 525 -10.97 -3.03 25.38
C LEU A 525 -12.39 -2.44 25.52
N PRO A 526 -13.29 -3.11 26.25
CA PRO A 526 -14.52 -2.48 26.72
C PRO A 526 -14.23 -1.19 27.49
N TYR A 527 -15.13 -0.21 27.38
CA TYR A 527 -14.94 1.11 27.98
C TYR A 527 -14.62 1.06 29.48
N GLU A 528 -15.37 0.27 30.24
CA GLU A 528 -15.19 0.15 31.69
C GLU A 528 -13.84 -0.45 32.10
N GLU A 529 -13.21 -1.24 31.21
CA GLU A 529 -11.87 -1.80 31.43
C GLU A 529 -10.77 -0.82 31.04
N ALA A 530 -10.97 -0.06 29.95
CA ALA A 530 -10.00 0.91 29.46
C ALA A 530 -9.96 2.20 30.30
N ARG A 531 -11.13 2.65 30.76
CA ARG A 531 -11.35 3.97 31.36
C ARG A 531 -10.42 4.27 32.54
N PRO A 532 -10.23 3.38 33.54
CA PRO A 532 -9.36 3.70 34.68
C PRO A 532 -7.92 4.00 34.25
N ALA A 533 -7.35 3.16 33.39
CA ALA A 533 -5.97 3.31 32.94
C ALA A 533 -5.80 4.56 32.04
N LEU A 534 -6.78 4.84 31.18
CA LEU A 534 -6.78 6.06 30.37
C LEU A 534 -6.90 7.32 31.23
N SER A 535 -7.74 7.30 32.28
CA SER A 535 -7.87 8.39 33.24
C SER A 535 -6.56 8.68 33.96
N ASP A 536 -5.87 7.63 34.44
CA ASP A 536 -4.56 7.78 35.11
C ASP A 536 -3.52 8.44 34.21
N VAL A 537 -3.52 8.08 32.91
CA VAL A 537 -2.64 8.71 31.90
C VAL A 537 -3.00 10.18 31.67
N LEU A 538 -4.28 10.55 31.65
CA LEU A 538 -4.66 11.97 31.52
C LEU A 538 -4.15 12.83 32.69
N GLN A 539 -4.04 12.25 33.89
CA GLN A 539 -3.58 12.97 35.08
C GLN A 539 -2.06 13.07 35.16
N SER A 540 -1.34 11.99 34.82
CA SER A 540 0.09 11.84 35.16
C SER A 540 1.01 11.49 34.00
N GLY A 541 0.45 11.18 32.82
CA GLY A 541 1.22 10.80 31.64
C GLY A 541 2.00 11.95 31.01
N THR A 542 2.99 11.57 30.20
CA THR A 542 3.68 12.49 29.30
C THR A 542 2.72 13.05 28.24
N ILE A 543 3.16 14.11 27.54
CA ILE A 543 2.38 14.72 26.44
C ILE A 543 1.97 13.68 25.40
N LEU A 544 2.87 12.77 25.03
CA LEU A 544 2.58 11.73 24.04
C LEU A 544 1.62 10.66 24.55
N GLU A 545 1.77 10.24 25.80
CA GLU A 545 0.87 9.28 26.43
C GLU A 545 -0.55 9.85 26.55
N LYS A 546 -0.67 11.12 26.98
CA LYS A 546 -1.94 11.86 27.01
C LYS A 546 -2.58 11.96 25.62
N ASN A 547 -1.79 12.29 24.59
CA ASN A 547 -2.27 12.35 23.21
C ASN A 547 -2.86 10.99 22.77
N TRP A 548 -2.15 9.89 23.02
CA TRP A 548 -2.63 8.54 22.69
C TRP A 548 -3.82 8.09 23.52
N ALA A 549 -3.90 8.50 24.79
CA ALA A 549 -5.07 8.25 25.63
C ALA A 549 -6.31 8.98 25.08
N LEU A 550 -6.18 10.25 24.69
CA LEU A 550 -7.27 11.02 24.09
C LEU A 550 -7.69 10.46 22.72
N ILE A 551 -6.75 10.02 21.89
CA ILE A 551 -7.06 9.30 20.64
C ILE A 551 -7.86 8.03 20.96
N SER A 552 -7.49 7.28 22.01
CA SER A 552 -8.24 6.09 22.42
C SER A 552 -9.66 6.42 22.89
N PHE A 553 -9.84 7.52 23.63
CA PHE A 553 -11.17 7.99 24.04
C PHE A 553 -12.10 8.30 22.86
N THR A 554 -11.58 8.74 21.71
CA THR A 554 -12.41 9.01 20.52
C THR A 554 -13.21 7.80 20.03
N GLN A 555 -12.76 6.57 20.34
CA GLN A 555 -13.42 5.33 19.93
C GLN A 555 -14.66 5.03 20.77
N PHE A 556 -14.75 5.53 22.01
CA PHE A 556 -15.85 5.20 22.92
C PHE A 556 -17.09 6.08 22.72
N GLY A 557 -16.99 7.16 21.93
CA GLY A 557 -18.11 8.04 21.61
C GLY A 557 -18.80 8.56 22.87
N ASP A 558 -20.13 8.41 22.92
CA ASP A 558 -20.99 8.90 24.01
C ASP A 558 -20.62 8.35 25.39
N LEU A 559 -19.98 7.17 25.48
CA LEU A 559 -19.55 6.60 26.76
C LEU A 559 -18.50 7.47 27.46
N ALA A 560 -17.64 8.15 26.69
CA ALA A 560 -16.61 9.04 27.22
C ALA A 560 -17.18 10.35 27.80
N ALA A 561 -18.50 10.55 27.80
CA ALA A 561 -19.12 11.74 28.35
C ALA A 561 -19.06 11.82 29.88
N ASP A 562 -18.83 10.72 30.59
CA ASP A 562 -18.65 10.74 32.06
C ASP A 562 -17.28 11.27 32.49
N MET A 563 -16.31 11.34 31.58
CA MET A 563 -14.97 11.94 31.77
C MET A 563 -14.94 13.45 31.50
N SER A 564 -16.10 14.10 31.43
CA SER A 564 -16.20 15.50 30.99
C SER A 564 -15.36 16.46 31.84
N ASP A 565 -15.35 16.27 33.16
CA ASP A 565 -14.65 17.18 34.07
C ASP A 565 -13.12 17.05 33.92
N GLU A 566 -12.61 15.83 33.80
CA GLU A 566 -11.19 15.56 33.51
C GLU A 566 -10.78 16.11 32.14
N LEU A 567 -11.61 15.90 31.11
CA LEU A 567 -11.35 16.40 29.76
C LEU A 567 -11.35 17.93 29.69
N ILE A 568 -12.26 18.59 30.42
CA ILE A 568 -12.28 20.06 30.54
C ILE A 568 -11.03 20.54 31.27
N ASN A 569 -10.63 19.87 32.35
CA ASN A 569 -9.38 20.20 33.03
C ASN A 569 -8.17 20.10 32.10
N VAL A 570 -8.09 19.06 31.26
CA VAL A 570 -7.04 18.93 30.23
C VAL A 570 -7.12 20.07 29.21
N LEU A 571 -8.32 20.36 28.69
CA LEU A 571 -8.54 21.44 27.72
C LEU A 571 -8.10 22.82 28.26
N GLU A 572 -8.41 23.12 29.51
CA GLU A 572 -8.08 24.42 30.12
C GLU A 572 -6.60 24.48 30.53
N ASN A 573 -6.07 23.43 31.15
CA ASN A 573 -4.85 23.52 31.96
C ASN A 573 -3.63 22.79 31.41
N ASP A 574 -3.75 21.91 30.40
CA ASP A 574 -2.56 21.25 29.83
C ASP A 574 -1.63 22.28 29.15
N THR A 575 -0.34 21.98 29.02
CA THR A 575 0.61 22.89 28.37
C THR A 575 0.71 22.65 26.87
N SER A 576 0.38 21.45 26.39
CA SER A 576 0.44 21.09 24.97
C SER A 576 -0.83 21.51 24.24
N MET A 577 -0.66 22.27 23.16
CA MET A 577 -1.77 22.69 22.29
C MET A 577 -2.40 21.49 21.56
N LEU A 578 -1.59 20.52 21.13
CA LEU A 578 -2.09 19.25 20.60
C LEU A 578 -3.00 18.51 21.59
N VAL A 579 -2.56 18.36 22.85
CA VAL A 579 -3.35 17.67 23.89
C VAL A 579 -4.66 18.41 24.17
N LYS A 580 -4.63 19.76 24.23
CA LYS A 580 -5.86 20.57 24.33
C LYS A 580 -6.81 20.34 23.15
N ALA A 581 -6.29 20.33 21.92
CA ALA A 581 -7.09 20.09 20.72
C ALA A 581 -7.76 18.71 20.74
N ARG A 582 -7.05 17.69 21.22
CA ARG A 582 -7.58 16.33 21.37
C ARG A 582 -8.62 16.22 22.47
N ALA A 583 -8.43 16.90 23.61
CA ALA A 583 -9.46 16.95 24.66
C ALA A 583 -10.76 17.60 24.14
N LEU A 584 -10.64 18.69 23.37
CA LEU A 584 -11.77 19.30 22.69
C LEU A 584 -12.43 18.34 21.68
N GLU A 585 -11.64 17.58 20.91
CA GLU A 585 -12.16 16.56 19.99
C GLU A 585 -12.99 15.50 20.72
N VAL A 586 -12.49 14.98 21.84
CA VAL A 586 -13.22 13.98 22.64
C VAL A 586 -14.52 14.57 23.20
N LEU A 587 -14.49 15.79 23.77
CA LEU A 587 -15.68 16.47 24.31
C LEU A 587 -16.77 16.68 23.25
N VAL A 588 -16.36 17.00 22.02
CA VAL A 588 -17.29 17.15 20.89
C VAL A 588 -17.85 15.79 20.47
N ARG A 589 -17.00 14.78 20.34
CA ARG A 589 -17.37 13.43 19.88
C ARG A 589 -18.25 12.67 20.85
N SER A 590 -18.07 12.88 22.16
CA SER A 590 -18.89 12.25 23.20
C SER A 590 -20.24 12.96 23.42
N GLY A 591 -20.47 14.09 22.75
CA GLY A 591 -21.64 14.93 22.97
C GLY A 591 -21.64 15.68 24.31
N ALA A 592 -20.61 15.48 25.15
CA ALA A 592 -20.45 16.16 26.44
C ALA A 592 -20.53 17.68 26.30
N ILE A 593 -20.00 18.23 25.19
CA ILE A 593 -19.98 19.66 24.91
C ILE A 593 -21.36 20.34 25.01
N VAL A 594 -22.46 19.61 24.78
CA VAL A 594 -23.83 20.14 24.86
C VAL A 594 -24.17 20.59 26.29
N LYS A 595 -23.59 19.96 27.31
CA LYS A 595 -23.79 20.33 28.73
C LYS A 595 -23.01 21.59 29.12
N TYR A 596 -21.93 21.90 28.40
CA TYR A 596 -20.99 22.97 28.72
C TYR A 596 -21.02 24.04 27.64
N ALA A 597 -22.16 24.69 27.45
CA ALA A 597 -22.41 25.66 26.37
C ALA A 597 -21.46 26.87 26.35
N TRP A 598 -20.71 27.10 27.43
CA TRP A 598 -19.66 28.12 27.52
C TRP A 598 -18.39 27.74 26.75
N ILE A 599 -18.13 26.44 26.55
CA ILE A 599 -17.06 25.97 25.67
C ILE A 599 -17.55 26.14 24.23
N LYS A 600 -16.90 27.03 23.48
CA LYS A 600 -17.20 27.29 22.06
C LYS A 600 -16.19 26.54 21.19
N PRO A 601 -16.51 25.38 20.59
CA PRO A 601 -15.49 24.55 19.93
C PRO A 601 -14.75 25.25 18.79
N ILE A 602 -15.45 26.09 18.04
CA ILE A 602 -14.84 26.86 16.94
C ILE A 602 -13.82 27.86 17.49
N GLU A 603 -14.19 28.64 18.51
CA GLU A 603 -13.33 29.67 19.10
C GLU A 603 -12.12 29.04 19.79
N ARG A 604 -12.33 27.98 20.57
CA ARG A 604 -11.25 27.24 21.25
C ARG A 604 -10.27 26.61 20.25
N MET A 605 -10.77 26.01 19.17
CA MET A 605 -9.89 25.46 18.13
C MET A 605 -9.07 26.56 17.43
N ILE A 606 -9.66 27.73 17.17
CA ILE A 606 -8.95 28.88 16.56
C ILE A 606 -7.88 29.42 17.53
N GLU A 607 -8.21 29.55 18.82
CA GLU A 607 -7.26 29.95 19.87
C GLU A 607 -6.06 29.00 19.89
N ILE A 608 -6.32 27.69 19.97
CA ILE A 608 -5.28 26.66 19.96
C ILE A 608 -4.40 26.77 18.70
N LEU A 609 -5.00 26.82 17.50
CA LEU A 609 -4.25 26.93 16.24
C LEU A 609 -3.40 28.20 16.15
N THR A 610 -3.81 29.29 16.81
CA THR A 610 -3.08 30.55 16.85
C THR A 610 -1.86 30.48 17.76
N LEU A 611 -1.92 29.68 18.83
CA LEU A 611 -0.85 29.55 19.82
C LEU A 611 0.19 28.47 19.46
N VAL A 612 -0.09 27.60 18.48
CA VAL A 612 0.83 26.54 18.06
C VAL A 612 1.99 27.12 17.24
N GLU A 613 3.20 26.94 17.75
CA GLU A 613 4.43 27.39 17.08
C GLU A 613 4.85 26.44 15.94
N SER A 614 4.86 25.13 16.20
CA SER A 614 5.30 24.11 15.23
C SER A 614 4.33 23.95 14.06
N SER A 615 4.83 24.12 12.84
CA SER A 615 4.09 23.89 11.60
C SER A 615 3.52 22.46 11.48
N LEU A 616 4.26 21.46 11.96
CA LEU A 616 3.83 20.05 11.93
C LEU A 616 2.76 19.75 12.96
N GLU A 617 2.88 20.30 14.17
CA GLU A 617 1.82 20.20 15.18
C GLU A 617 0.54 20.92 14.72
N ARG A 618 0.68 22.09 14.06
CA ARG A 618 -0.44 22.81 13.48
C ARG A 618 -1.16 21.97 12.42
N LEU A 619 -0.41 21.27 11.56
CA LEU A 619 -0.99 20.35 10.56
C LEU A 619 -1.80 19.22 11.23
N GLU A 620 -1.29 18.65 12.33
CA GLU A 620 -2.02 17.63 13.09
C GLU A 620 -3.33 18.18 13.68
N ILE A 621 -3.28 19.36 14.28
CA ILE A 621 -4.48 20.01 14.83
C ILE A 621 -5.47 20.40 13.72
N MET A 622 -4.99 20.78 12.54
CA MET A 622 -5.85 21.01 11.37
C MET A 622 -6.54 19.72 10.89
N ASN A 623 -5.92 18.55 11.05
CA ASN A 623 -6.59 17.27 10.77
C ASN A 623 -7.72 16.98 11.78
N ILE A 624 -7.56 17.38 13.04
CA ILE A 624 -8.65 17.33 14.05
C ILE A 624 -9.81 18.21 13.57
N ALA A 625 -9.54 19.47 13.22
CA ALA A 625 -10.56 20.39 12.73
C ALA A 625 -11.26 19.86 11.45
N ALA A 626 -10.50 19.29 10.51
CA ALA A 626 -11.06 18.66 9.31
C ALA A 626 -11.95 17.46 9.65
N GLY A 627 -11.54 16.62 10.60
CA GLY A 627 -12.34 15.51 11.11
C GLY A 627 -13.65 15.97 11.76
N LEU A 628 -13.59 17.02 12.59
CA LEU A 628 -14.79 17.61 13.22
C LEU A 628 -15.73 18.25 12.20
N LYS A 629 -15.19 18.87 11.14
CA LYS A 629 -15.99 19.36 10.01
C LYS A 629 -16.72 18.22 9.31
N ASP A 630 -15.98 17.20 8.86
CA ASP A 630 -16.56 16.13 8.05
C ASP A 630 -17.55 15.28 8.86
N ALA A 631 -17.32 15.09 10.18
CA ALA A 631 -18.19 14.29 11.05
C ALA A 631 -19.36 15.07 11.68
N PHE A 632 -19.19 16.34 12.04
CA PHE A 632 -20.18 17.10 12.82
C PHE A 632 -20.60 18.44 12.17
N GLY A 633 -20.06 18.78 11.00
CA GLY A 633 -20.45 19.98 10.27
C GLY A 633 -19.88 21.30 10.82
N TYR A 634 -18.89 21.25 11.72
CA TYR A 634 -18.21 22.46 12.19
C TYR A 634 -17.49 23.18 11.04
N SER A 635 -17.55 24.52 11.04
CA SER A 635 -16.88 25.34 10.05
C SER A 635 -15.88 26.24 10.76
N PHE A 636 -14.60 26.03 10.50
CA PHE A 636 -13.51 26.83 11.05
C PHE A 636 -13.09 27.87 9.99
N SER A 637 -13.08 29.14 10.36
CA SER A 637 -12.62 30.22 9.49
C SER A 637 -11.55 31.00 10.21
N PHE A 638 -10.32 30.96 9.71
CA PHE A 638 -9.20 31.72 10.26
C PHE A 638 -8.38 32.31 9.11
N SER A 639 -7.84 33.51 9.35
CA SER A 639 -6.92 34.16 8.41
C SER A 639 -5.53 33.55 8.54
N TRP A 640 -4.90 33.27 7.40
CA TRP A 640 -3.50 32.87 7.36
C TRP A 640 -2.63 33.92 8.05
N GLN A 641 -1.82 33.50 9.02
CA GLN A 641 -0.90 34.41 9.70
C GLN A 641 0.43 34.47 8.94
N PRO A 642 1.05 35.65 8.77
CA PRO A 642 2.33 35.78 8.04
C PRO A 642 3.46 34.89 8.59
N HIS A 643 3.50 34.63 9.90
CA HIS A 643 4.51 33.76 10.51
C HIS A 643 4.22 32.25 10.32
N TRP A 644 3.09 31.89 9.71
CA TRP A 644 2.83 30.50 9.30
C TRP A 644 3.51 30.15 7.98
N GLU A 645 4.17 31.10 7.33
CA GLU A 645 4.93 30.88 6.08
C GLU A 645 6.11 29.91 6.25
N ASP A 646 6.51 29.58 7.48
CA ASP A 646 7.51 28.54 7.81
C ASP A 646 6.95 27.11 7.76
N VAL A 647 5.84 26.88 7.06
CA VAL A 647 5.67 25.61 6.36
C VAL A 647 6.50 25.75 5.09
N PRO A 648 7.79 25.30 5.04
CA PRO A 648 8.55 25.29 3.81
C PRO A 648 7.64 24.75 2.73
N ALA A 649 7.39 25.60 1.73
CA ALA A 649 6.57 25.27 0.59
C ALA A 649 7.14 23.99 0.00
N ILE A 650 6.55 22.85 0.37
CA ILE A 650 6.71 21.62 -0.37
C ILE A 650 6.26 22.07 -1.75
N ARG A 651 7.17 22.08 -2.73
CA ARG A 651 6.93 22.55 -4.11
C ARG A 651 5.77 21.80 -4.82
N HIS A 652 5.07 20.93 -4.10
CA HIS A 652 3.98 20.07 -4.52
C HIS A 652 2.74 20.10 -3.60
N LEU A 653 2.79 20.78 -2.44
CA LEU A 653 1.57 21.11 -1.68
C LEU A 653 1.03 22.41 -2.26
N ASP A 654 0.04 22.26 -3.15
CA ASP A 654 -0.73 23.35 -3.77
C ASP A 654 -1.67 24.00 -2.73
N VAL A 655 -1.17 24.29 -1.52
CA VAL A 655 -1.88 25.09 -0.52
C VAL A 655 -1.74 26.54 -0.97
N SER A 656 -2.49 26.88 -2.02
CA SER A 656 -2.39 28.20 -2.64
C SER A 656 -2.74 29.29 -1.60
N LYS A 657 -2.00 30.41 -1.61
CA LYS A 657 -2.22 31.62 -0.79
C LYS A 657 -3.65 32.20 -0.87
N LYS A 658 -4.48 31.69 -1.77
CA LYS A 658 -5.86 32.13 -1.97
C LYS A 658 -6.79 31.04 -1.44
N THR A 659 -7.20 31.25 -0.18
CA THR A 659 -8.53 30.83 0.30
C THR A 659 -8.62 29.38 0.81
N MET A 660 -8.19 29.13 2.06
CA MET A 660 -8.86 28.14 2.91
C MET A 660 -10.22 28.71 3.36
N LEU A 661 -11.14 28.94 2.41
CA LEU A 661 -12.55 28.96 2.78
C LEU A 661 -12.94 27.50 2.92
N ILE A 662 -12.93 27.03 4.16
CA ILE A 662 -13.75 25.88 4.57
C ILE A 662 -15.20 26.30 4.29
N HIS A 663 -15.66 26.09 3.05
CA HIS A 663 -16.94 26.61 2.60
C HIS A 663 -18.07 26.08 3.48
N SER A 664 -18.90 27.04 3.89
CA SER A 664 -20.09 26.91 4.71
C SER A 664 -21.22 26.23 3.92
N MET A 665 -21.71 25.10 4.41
CA MET A 665 -23.07 24.64 4.09
C MET A 665 -23.67 23.92 5.29
N LYS A 666 -24.71 24.54 5.85
CA LYS A 666 -25.55 23.99 6.92
C LYS A 666 -26.11 22.64 6.48
N VAL A 667 -25.82 21.57 7.22
CA VAL A 667 -26.56 20.31 7.13
C VAL A 667 -27.12 19.98 8.51
N ARG A 668 -28.44 19.80 8.54
CA ARG A 668 -29.24 19.54 9.74
C ARG A 668 -28.86 18.20 10.35
N HIS A 669 -28.76 18.19 11.68
CA HIS A 669 -28.68 17.01 12.53
C HIS A 669 -29.67 15.93 12.12
N ARG A 670 -29.13 14.76 11.77
CA ARG A 670 -29.65 13.41 12.10
C ARG A 670 -28.56 12.42 11.72
N TYR A 671 -28.52 11.28 12.41
CA TYR A 671 -27.58 10.15 12.29
C TYR A 671 -26.34 10.20 13.20
N LEU A 672 -26.60 9.98 14.49
CA LEU A 672 -25.79 9.08 15.31
C LEU A 672 -26.62 7.80 15.51
N GLN A 673 -25.93 6.67 15.73
CA GLN A 673 -26.42 5.29 15.93
C GLN A 673 -26.54 4.44 14.64
N PRO A 674 -25.63 3.50 14.39
CA PRO A 674 -26.03 2.10 14.29
C PRO A 674 -26.19 1.56 15.72
N GLU A 675 -27.43 1.25 16.10
CA GLU A 675 -27.71 0.42 17.27
C GLU A 675 -26.97 -0.92 17.09
N PHE A 676 -25.85 -1.08 17.78
CA PHE A 676 -25.37 -2.39 18.22
C PHE A 676 -25.19 -2.29 19.72
N VAL A 677 -26.30 -2.54 20.42
CA VAL A 677 -26.30 -2.79 21.86
C VAL A 677 -25.44 -4.03 22.09
N TYR A 678 -24.30 -3.85 22.73
CA TYR A 678 -23.50 -4.93 23.28
C TYR A 678 -24.34 -5.66 24.34
N HIS A 679 -24.83 -6.85 24.01
CA HIS A 679 -25.34 -7.77 25.00
C HIS A 679 -24.75 -9.17 24.80
N ARG A 680 -23.88 -9.48 25.78
CA ARG A 680 -23.25 -10.74 26.20
C ARG A 680 -22.03 -11.21 25.43
#